data_AF-D2VPI0-F1
#
_entry.id   AF-D2VPI0-F1
#
_cell.length_a   1.000
_cell.length_b   1.000
_cell.length_c   1.000
_cell.angle_alpha   90.00
_cell.angle_beta   90.00
_cell.angle_gamma   90.00
#
_symmetry.space_group_name_H-M   'P 1'
#
loop_
_entity.id
_entity.type
_entity.pdbx_description
1 polymer ?
#
loop_
_entity_poly.entity_id
_entity_poly.type
_entity_poly.pdbx_seq_one_letter_code
_entity_poly.pdbx_strand_id
1 'polypeptide(L)'
;MFHYISKHSQDEKNHYVEMEEEHEDLAFQDIGIIPHKFITITITDNKIDESDGFLSKKTLYDITTRIRETIINFKVSRRFKEFKELYDLCVKLPNVVLSEMPEKNAFNRFDDKVIEERKNQFQILLCEMLEHGQIYANSYFRDFLGIPTDFSLLRVLASHRHILNSVLHSNSNQNGGNQSKHFLEYELPIIEWTHEDLMIWMCSRDMHGLIDVFENHPEWNGEKIWNYAVTGDKDKLVGITPGRVLNLFNHLRQVHTFQRAIAEQKSLEKSSTSSLNILSESNEGSLIYDKREIEEPKTFGGESFDISFDFSNNLKLSSTETPSSLGRSDSFASNVERCEYLPPIEREHLTEMELKRIRMCIDKLRKIDPYLSERAYIILSQNLVIDERLLFLKINPYLADPLLVDPSSTIQQPLKRKITAPFVKLKLVITELSDTTVHRLQRSLAHKFGKVNQEYGYFHAALVFGAFYLEWTDNSIVTIRSRSSSKAVLAYDIHTFRGQESINNAITSLGDIICKWNGEMTYSTDKCNCQHFVTQVLQTLGVENRLSGSLKLYFQRLKNDGYCKMEFQLSESLKKIFPSQKSVQFKTHKELDEFYMKVQEKLPKYFLSAEGMSDELLLKAFDRAFWLRLASSQRKEEYLPLKNERGENSCPFNPLEKSFSEIIDNSIIGGDYNFGNYVPTRPKQRNETQETEEYYPAIDL
;
A
#
# COMPACT_ATOMS: atom_id res chain seq x y z
N MET A 1 52.24 -19.14 4.28
CA MET A 1 52.12 -19.43 2.83
C MET A 1 51.10 -18.49 2.17
N PHE A 2 51.18 -17.18 2.48
CA PHE A 2 50.36 -16.09 1.91
C PHE A 2 51.16 -14.78 2.01
N HIS A 3 52.37 -14.81 1.46
CA HIS A 3 53.23 -13.63 1.36
C HIS A 3 54.24 -13.82 0.22
N TYR A 4 53.78 -13.63 -1.02
CA TYR A 4 54.68 -13.21 -2.11
C TYR A 4 53.86 -12.68 -3.29
N ILE A 5 54.41 -11.65 -3.93
CA ILE A 5 53.98 -10.98 -5.17
C ILE A 5 53.02 -9.79 -4.98
N SER A 6 53.64 -8.75 -4.43
CA SER A 6 53.41 -7.35 -4.80
C SER A 6 54.16 -7.02 -6.11
N LYS A 7 53.61 -6.08 -6.89
CA LYS A 7 54.19 -5.29 -8.00
C LYS A 7 54.50 -6.01 -9.33
N HIS A 8 53.64 -5.81 -10.33
CA HIS A 8 53.94 -4.98 -11.53
C HIS A 8 52.72 -4.87 -12.48
N SER A 9 52.72 -3.78 -13.28
CA SER A 9 51.63 -3.18 -14.08
C SER A 9 50.62 -2.40 -13.21
N GLN A 10 50.62 -1.06 -13.08
CA GLN A 10 51.03 0.01 -14.02
C GLN A 10 50.62 -0.28 -15.46
N ASP A 11 49.31 -0.34 -15.66
CA ASP A 11 48.68 0.14 -16.89
C ASP A 11 47.42 0.92 -16.49
N GLU A 12 47.26 2.07 -17.13
CA GLU A 12 46.22 3.07 -16.93
C GLU A 12 44.82 2.43 -17.06
N LYS A 13 44.17 2.19 -15.91
CA LYS A 13 42.72 1.97 -15.90
C LYS A 13 42.04 3.32 -16.06
N ASN A 14 41.75 3.67 -17.32
CA ASN A 14 40.60 4.49 -17.66
C ASN A 14 39.36 3.85 -17.00
N HIS A 15 38.96 4.37 -15.83
CA HIS A 15 37.61 4.18 -15.33
C HIS A 15 36.67 5.01 -16.21
N TYR A 16 36.37 4.51 -17.41
CA TYR A 16 35.07 4.74 -17.99
C TYR A 16 34.10 3.92 -17.14
N VAL A 17 33.41 4.60 -16.24
CA VAL A 17 32.17 4.09 -15.67
C VAL A 17 31.21 4.02 -16.85
N GLU A 18 30.95 2.80 -17.33
CA GLU A 18 29.85 2.56 -18.28
C GLU A 18 28.57 3.10 -17.63
N MET A 19 28.00 4.14 -18.24
CA MET A 19 26.71 4.71 -17.88
C MET A 19 25.58 3.83 -18.43
N GLU A 20 25.57 2.54 -18.08
CA GLU A 20 24.49 1.63 -18.43
C GLU A 20 23.77 1.18 -17.16
N GLU A 21 22.86 2.04 -16.68
CA GLU A 21 21.69 1.58 -15.94
C GLU A 21 20.47 2.35 -16.46
N GLU A 22 19.55 1.63 -17.11
CA GLU A 22 18.22 2.11 -17.46
C GLU A 22 17.45 2.41 -16.16
N HIS A 23 17.45 3.68 -15.75
CA HIS A 23 16.64 4.18 -14.63
C HIS A 23 15.39 4.90 -15.15
N GLU A 24 14.29 4.80 -14.41
CA GLU A 24 12.99 5.51 -14.63
C GLU A 24 13.16 7.03 -14.86
N ASP A 25 14.29 7.60 -14.46
CA ASP A 25 14.62 9.02 -14.52
C ASP A 25 15.04 9.54 -15.91
N LEU A 26 15.33 8.66 -16.89
CA LEU A 26 15.50 9.10 -18.30
C LEU A 26 14.20 9.70 -18.86
N ALA A 27 13.05 9.35 -18.27
CA ALA A 27 11.75 9.88 -18.64
C ALA A 27 11.58 11.39 -18.38
N PHE A 28 12.41 12.04 -17.54
CA PHE A 28 12.20 13.46 -17.21
C PHE A 28 12.25 14.37 -18.45
N GLN A 29 13.17 14.11 -19.38
CA GLN A 29 13.23 14.87 -20.63
C GLN A 29 12.05 14.52 -21.54
N ASP A 30 11.70 13.24 -21.62
CA ASP A 30 10.61 12.74 -22.48
C ASP A 30 9.23 13.27 -22.03
N ILE A 31 9.02 13.45 -20.73
CA ILE A 31 7.78 14.00 -20.14
C ILE A 31 7.85 15.51 -19.86
N GLY A 32 8.91 16.19 -20.31
CA GLY A 32 9.08 17.65 -20.19
C GLY A 32 9.25 18.18 -18.75
N ILE A 33 9.59 17.31 -17.79
CA ILE A 33 9.87 17.70 -16.41
C ILE A 33 11.34 18.13 -16.31
N ILE A 34 11.56 19.38 -15.92
CA ILE A 34 12.91 19.91 -15.72
C ILE A 34 13.17 20.04 -14.20
N PRO A 35 14.07 19.22 -13.60
CA PRO A 35 14.26 19.15 -12.15
C PRO A 35 14.50 20.50 -11.46
N HIS A 36 15.22 21.44 -12.09
CA HIS A 36 15.48 22.77 -11.54
C HIS A 36 14.22 23.58 -11.21
N LYS A 37 13.09 23.26 -11.82
CA LYS A 37 11.82 23.93 -11.51
C LYS A 37 11.20 23.46 -10.20
N PHE A 38 11.59 22.26 -9.74
CA PHE A 38 11.03 21.59 -8.57
C PHE A 38 12.02 21.48 -7.42
N ILE A 39 13.31 21.61 -7.70
CA ILE A 39 14.38 21.49 -6.72
C ILE A 39 15.09 22.83 -6.59
N THR A 40 15.30 23.26 -5.34
CA THR A 40 16.14 24.40 -5.01
C THR A 40 17.37 23.90 -4.28
N ILE A 41 18.55 24.26 -4.78
CA ILE A 41 19.84 23.95 -4.14
C ILE A 41 20.38 25.25 -3.54
N THR A 42 20.75 25.20 -2.27
CA THR A 42 21.40 26.32 -1.58
C THR A 42 22.63 25.81 -0.84
N ILE A 43 23.75 26.52 -0.97
CA ILE A 43 24.91 26.27 -0.14
C ILE A 43 24.81 27.22 1.05
N THR A 44 24.46 26.69 2.22
CA THR A 44 24.04 27.53 3.36
C THR A 44 25.21 28.01 4.20
N ASP A 45 26.17 27.12 4.46
CA ASP A 45 27.23 27.35 5.43
C ASP A 45 28.54 26.69 4.98
N ASN A 46 29.64 27.02 5.65
CA ASN A 46 30.93 26.37 5.50
C ASN A 46 31.59 26.12 6.85
N LYS A 47 32.20 24.94 7.01
CA LYS A 47 32.98 24.59 8.19
C LYS A 47 34.39 24.15 7.81
N ILE A 48 35.35 24.45 8.68
CA ILE A 48 36.72 23.95 8.53
C ILE A 48 36.79 22.63 9.29
N ASP A 49 37.00 21.54 8.56
CA ASP A 49 37.25 20.24 9.12
C ASP A 49 38.70 20.16 9.61
N GLU A 50 38.87 20.01 10.92
CA GLU A 50 40.17 19.92 11.59
C GLU A 50 40.57 18.49 11.97
N SER A 51 39.75 17.49 11.60
CA SER A 51 39.92 16.09 12.04
C SER A 51 41.28 15.47 11.68
N ASP A 52 41.89 15.88 10.56
CA ASP A 52 43.14 15.31 10.05
C ASP A 52 44.41 16.08 10.49
N GLY A 53 44.29 17.14 11.31
CA GLY A 53 45.41 18.00 11.73
C GLY A 53 45.58 19.31 10.93
N PHE A 54 46.51 20.17 11.36
CA PHE A 54 46.61 21.55 10.86
C PHE A 54 46.94 21.67 9.36
N LEU A 55 47.76 20.76 8.82
CA LEU A 55 48.19 20.79 7.40
C LEU A 55 47.11 20.29 6.43
N SER A 56 46.18 19.48 6.93
CA SER A 56 45.15 18.76 6.17
C SER A 56 43.76 19.35 6.36
N LYS A 57 43.64 20.52 7.03
CA LYS A 57 42.39 21.27 7.15
C LYS A 57 41.72 21.43 5.79
N LYS A 58 40.41 21.16 5.72
CA LYS A 58 39.59 21.25 4.50
C LYS A 58 38.36 22.10 4.79
N THR A 59 37.97 22.94 3.84
CA THR A 59 36.67 23.61 3.88
C THR A 59 35.60 22.66 3.36
N LEU A 60 34.59 22.41 4.18
CA LEU A 60 33.36 21.69 3.83
C LEU A 60 32.25 22.72 3.61
N TYR A 61 31.50 22.55 2.53
CA TYR A 61 30.36 23.38 2.17
C TYR A 61 29.08 22.59 2.42
N ASP A 62 28.17 23.15 3.19
CA ASP A 62 26.89 22.51 3.52
C ASP A 62 25.87 22.82 2.42
N ILE A 63 25.49 21.79 1.68
CA ILE A 63 24.52 21.81 0.61
C ILE A 63 23.17 21.42 1.21
N THR A 64 22.16 22.26 1.01
CA THR A 64 20.77 21.96 1.28
C THR A 64 20.00 21.86 -0.03
N THR A 65 19.43 20.70 -0.29
CA THR A 65 18.61 20.40 -1.46
C THR A 65 17.15 20.32 -1.02
N ARG A 66 16.30 21.23 -1.49
CA ARG A 66 14.88 21.30 -1.09
C ARG A 66 13.99 21.03 -2.29
N ILE A 67 12.98 20.18 -2.11
CA ILE A 67 11.89 20.05 -3.09
C ILE A 67 10.92 21.21 -2.83
N ARG A 68 10.77 22.12 -3.79
CA ARG A 68 9.89 23.31 -3.71
C ARG A 68 8.49 22.91 -3.32
N GLU A 69 7.82 23.79 -2.57
CA GLU A 69 6.44 23.57 -2.09
C GLU A 69 6.22 22.31 -1.22
N THR A 70 7.29 21.60 -0.85
CA THR A 70 7.25 20.52 0.13
C THR A 70 8.10 20.83 1.36
N ILE A 71 7.97 19.98 2.38
CA ILE A 71 8.85 19.92 3.54
C ILE A 71 10.12 19.08 3.30
N ILE A 72 10.20 18.38 2.17
CA ILE A 72 11.30 17.45 1.88
C ILE A 72 12.57 18.25 1.58
N ASN A 73 13.59 17.99 2.39
CA ASN A 73 14.91 18.56 2.21
C ASN A 73 15.99 17.53 2.57
N PHE A 74 17.11 17.64 1.87
CA PHE A 74 18.31 16.84 2.06
C PHE A 74 19.46 17.77 2.42
N LYS A 75 20.35 17.30 3.28
CA LYS A 75 21.51 18.07 3.73
C LYS A 75 22.75 17.22 3.64
N VAL A 76 23.81 17.78 3.08
CA VAL A 76 25.08 17.09 2.93
C VAL A 76 26.24 18.07 2.91
N SER A 77 27.40 17.68 3.45
CA SER A 77 28.62 18.47 3.40
C SER A 77 29.55 17.93 2.33
N ARG A 78 30.09 18.81 1.47
CA ARG A 78 31.04 18.44 0.41
C ARG A 78 32.29 19.31 0.45
N ARG A 79 33.45 18.75 0.13
CA ARG A 79 34.71 19.49 -0.02
C ARG A 79 34.96 19.86 -1.48
N PHE A 80 35.81 20.87 -1.71
CA PHE A 80 36.21 21.33 -3.06
C PHE A 80 36.58 20.19 -4.03
N LYS A 81 37.31 19.16 -3.55
CA LYS A 81 37.72 18.02 -4.37
C LYS A 81 36.53 17.27 -4.97
N GLU A 82 35.47 17.08 -4.18
CA GLU A 82 34.27 16.35 -4.63
C GLU A 82 33.50 17.18 -5.65
N PHE A 83 33.40 18.51 -5.47
CA PHE A 83 32.84 19.39 -6.50
C PHE A 83 33.63 19.30 -7.81
N LYS A 84 34.97 19.21 -7.74
CA LYS A 84 35.81 19.08 -8.94
C LYS A 84 35.59 17.75 -9.65
N GLU A 85 35.54 16.65 -8.88
CA GLU A 85 35.25 15.31 -9.41
C GLU A 85 33.87 15.28 -10.10
N LEU A 86 32.84 15.84 -9.47
CA LEU A 86 31.52 15.99 -10.07
C LEU A 86 31.55 16.84 -11.35
N TYR A 87 32.17 18.02 -11.30
CA TYR A 87 32.29 18.92 -12.44
C TYR A 87 32.96 18.23 -13.64
N ASP A 88 34.08 17.53 -13.41
CA ASP A 88 34.84 16.84 -14.45
C ASP A 88 34.05 15.67 -15.07
N LEU A 89 33.10 15.08 -14.35
CA LEU A 89 32.16 14.10 -14.89
C LEU A 89 31.09 14.78 -15.76
N CYS A 90 30.49 15.87 -15.27
CA CYS A 90 29.39 16.56 -15.95
C CYS A 90 29.83 17.23 -17.26
N VAL A 91 31.00 17.88 -17.32
CA VAL A 91 31.48 18.56 -18.54
C VAL A 91 31.85 17.60 -19.68
N LYS A 92 31.98 16.29 -19.40
CA LYS A 92 32.21 15.27 -20.43
C LYS A 92 30.92 14.81 -21.10
N LEU A 93 29.77 15.15 -20.55
CA LEU A 93 28.48 14.79 -21.12
C LEU A 93 28.19 15.65 -22.36
N PRO A 94 27.58 15.07 -23.41
CA PRO A 94 27.22 15.82 -24.61
C PRO A 94 26.18 16.89 -24.27
N ASN A 95 26.30 18.05 -24.93
CA ASN A 95 25.38 19.19 -24.83
C ASN A 95 25.25 19.81 -23.42
N VAL A 96 26.20 19.56 -22.53
CA VAL A 96 26.29 20.21 -21.22
C VAL A 96 27.26 21.38 -21.32
N VAL A 97 26.78 22.58 -20.99
CA VAL A 97 27.60 23.80 -20.92
C VAL A 97 27.45 24.34 -19.50
N LEU A 98 28.53 24.27 -18.73
CA LEU A 98 28.60 24.78 -17.36
C LEU A 98 29.53 25.99 -17.30
N SER A 99 29.28 26.86 -16.33
CA SER A 99 30.20 27.92 -15.93
C SER A 99 31.57 27.35 -15.52
N GLU A 100 32.59 28.20 -15.49
CA GLU A 100 33.93 27.76 -15.09
C GLU A 100 33.98 27.37 -13.60
N MET A 101 34.71 26.29 -13.31
CA MET A 101 34.96 25.86 -11.95
C MET A 101 35.89 26.84 -11.21
N PRO A 102 35.61 27.22 -9.94
CA PRO A 102 36.48 28.08 -9.14
C PRO A 102 37.93 27.62 -9.13
N GLU A 103 38.86 28.57 -9.23
CA GLU A 103 40.29 28.27 -9.14
C GLU A 103 40.69 27.69 -7.78
N LYS A 104 41.61 26.73 -7.84
CA LYS A 104 42.21 26.13 -6.65
C LYS A 104 43.31 27.04 -6.10
N ASN A 105 42.92 28.10 -5.41
CA ASN A 105 43.81 28.93 -4.59
C ASN A 105 44.48 28.08 -3.50
N ALA A 106 45.78 27.82 -3.67
CA ALA A 106 46.62 27.14 -2.67
C ALA A 106 46.97 28.06 -1.50
N PHE A 107 47.14 29.36 -1.80
CA PHE A 107 47.37 30.43 -0.84
C PHE A 107 46.02 31.07 -0.47
N ASN A 108 45.82 31.44 0.80
CA ASN A 108 44.58 32.03 1.31
C ASN A 108 43.32 31.14 1.15
N ARG A 109 43.48 29.81 1.15
CA ARG A 109 42.35 28.86 0.99
C ARG A 109 41.28 28.93 2.10
N PHE A 110 41.60 29.58 3.23
CA PHE A 110 40.71 29.80 4.37
C PHE A 110 40.32 31.27 4.56
N ASP A 111 40.65 32.13 3.59
CA ASP A 111 40.21 33.52 3.61
C ASP A 111 38.70 33.56 3.34
N ASP A 112 37.95 34.26 4.19
CA ASP A 112 36.48 34.28 4.15
C ASP A 112 35.96 34.79 2.79
N LYS A 113 36.66 35.74 2.17
CA LYS A 113 36.28 36.27 0.85
C LYS A 113 36.44 35.18 -0.22
N VAL A 114 37.53 34.41 -0.17
CA VAL A 114 37.76 33.28 -1.08
C VAL A 114 36.75 32.15 -0.87
N ILE A 115 36.39 31.87 0.38
CA ILE A 115 35.37 30.85 0.70
C ILE A 115 33.99 31.29 0.18
N GLU A 116 33.60 32.54 0.40
CA GLU A 116 32.31 33.06 -0.03
C GLU A 116 32.21 33.15 -1.55
N GLU A 117 33.29 33.55 -2.24
CA GLU A 117 33.34 33.53 -3.70
C GLU A 117 33.16 32.10 -4.26
N ARG A 118 33.85 31.11 -3.67
CA ARG A 118 33.69 29.70 -4.05
C ARG A 118 32.29 29.17 -3.77
N LYS A 119 31.72 29.52 -2.62
CA LYS A 119 30.35 29.14 -2.23
C LYS A 119 29.34 29.60 -3.28
N ASN A 120 29.45 30.86 -3.71
CA ASN A 120 28.59 31.42 -4.75
C ASN A 120 28.77 30.70 -6.10
N GLN A 121 30.02 30.46 -6.53
CA GLN A 121 30.29 29.75 -7.79
C GLN A 121 29.82 28.29 -7.76
N PHE A 122 29.98 27.59 -6.63
CA PHE A 122 29.46 26.23 -6.47
C PHE A 122 27.94 26.18 -6.51
N GLN A 123 27.25 27.16 -5.94
CA GLN A 123 25.80 27.23 -6.01
C GLN A 123 25.33 27.43 -7.47
N ILE A 124 25.99 28.32 -8.21
CA ILE A 124 25.72 28.52 -9.65
C ILE A 124 25.89 27.21 -10.41
N LEU A 125 27.03 26.53 -10.25
CA LEU A 125 27.32 25.26 -10.93
C LEU A 125 26.30 24.17 -10.62
N LEU A 126 25.90 24.00 -9.36
CA LEU A 126 24.90 23.00 -8.99
C LEU A 126 23.52 23.33 -9.57
N CYS A 127 23.15 24.61 -9.65
CA CYS A 127 21.92 25.04 -10.31
C CYS A 127 21.96 24.77 -11.82
N GLU A 128 23.05 25.12 -12.51
CA GLU A 128 23.24 24.82 -13.94
C GLU A 128 23.20 23.31 -14.21
N MET A 129 23.87 22.50 -13.39
CA MET A 129 23.82 21.04 -13.50
C MET A 129 22.39 20.50 -13.38
N LEU A 130 21.59 21.06 -12.47
CA LEU A 130 20.21 20.67 -12.24
C LEU A 130 19.25 21.08 -13.39
N GLU A 131 19.65 22.05 -14.23
CA GLU A 131 18.92 22.41 -15.44
C GLU A 131 18.99 21.31 -16.51
N HIS A 132 20.04 20.50 -16.47
CA HIS A 132 20.22 19.36 -17.37
C HIS A 132 19.61 18.09 -16.75
N GLY A 133 18.43 17.69 -17.22
CA GLY A 133 17.73 16.48 -16.72
C GLY A 133 18.58 15.20 -16.71
N GLN A 134 19.43 15.01 -17.73
CA GLN A 134 20.37 13.88 -17.81
C GLN A 134 21.43 13.85 -16.69
N ILE A 135 21.79 15.01 -16.11
CA ILE A 135 22.69 15.08 -14.96
C ILE A 135 21.93 14.68 -13.69
N TYR A 136 20.65 15.07 -13.55
CA TYR A 136 19.83 14.65 -12.43
C TYR A 136 19.57 13.14 -12.40
N ALA A 137 19.42 12.50 -13.55
CA ALA A 137 19.30 11.04 -13.66
C ALA A 137 20.57 10.30 -13.20
N ASN A 138 21.71 10.98 -13.10
CA ASN A 138 22.94 10.38 -12.63
C ASN A 138 22.93 10.19 -11.10
N SER A 139 23.05 8.93 -10.66
CA SER A 139 23.04 8.56 -9.24
C SER A 139 24.16 9.21 -8.42
N TYR A 140 25.33 9.47 -9.02
CA TYR A 140 26.44 10.17 -8.37
C TYR A 140 26.11 11.63 -8.09
N PHE A 141 25.43 12.33 -9.01
CA PHE A 141 24.97 13.70 -8.75
C PHE A 141 23.90 13.74 -7.66
N ARG A 142 22.96 12.79 -7.67
CA ARG A 142 21.92 12.68 -6.63
C ARG A 142 22.53 12.41 -5.24
N ASP A 143 23.46 11.46 -5.16
CA ASP A 143 24.22 11.21 -3.93
C ASP A 143 25.03 12.45 -3.52
N PHE A 144 25.65 13.15 -4.48
CA PHE A 144 26.38 14.38 -4.21
C PHE A 144 25.49 15.44 -3.52
N LEU A 145 24.21 15.53 -3.90
CA LEU A 145 23.19 16.41 -3.32
C LEU A 145 22.54 15.87 -2.03
N GLY A 146 22.91 14.67 -1.59
CA GLY A 146 22.35 13.99 -0.42
C GLY A 146 20.97 13.37 -0.67
N ILE A 147 20.56 13.22 -1.92
CA ILE A 147 19.28 12.59 -2.30
C ILE A 147 19.46 11.07 -2.26
N PRO A 148 18.67 10.33 -1.45
CA PRO A 148 18.73 8.86 -1.41
C PRO A 148 18.51 8.23 -2.77
N THR A 149 19.13 7.08 -3.04
CA THR A 149 19.01 6.35 -4.31
C THR A 149 17.58 5.85 -4.56
N ASP A 150 16.82 5.58 -3.49
CA ASP A 150 15.42 5.14 -3.54
C ASP A 150 14.40 6.28 -3.57
N PHE A 151 14.85 7.54 -3.48
CA PHE A 151 13.98 8.69 -3.67
C PHE A 151 13.51 8.77 -5.13
N SER A 152 12.24 9.08 -5.37
CA SER A 152 11.73 9.34 -6.72
C SER A 152 11.08 10.71 -6.75
N LEU A 153 11.69 11.63 -7.50
CA LEU A 153 11.11 12.96 -7.69
C LEU A 153 9.75 12.84 -8.38
N LEU A 154 9.60 11.92 -9.35
CA LEU A 154 8.32 11.63 -9.99
C LEU A 154 7.25 11.23 -8.98
N ARG A 155 7.58 10.34 -8.05
CA ARG A 155 6.64 9.91 -7.01
C ARG A 155 6.22 11.06 -6.09
N VAL A 156 7.17 11.94 -5.74
CA VAL A 156 6.87 13.13 -4.94
C VAL A 156 5.98 14.10 -5.71
N LEU A 157 6.30 14.40 -6.97
CA LEU A 157 5.51 15.28 -7.84
C LEU A 157 4.12 14.72 -8.12
N ALA A 158 4.02 13.40 -8.31
CA ALA A 158 2.75 12.69 -8.44
C ALA A 158 1.90 12.81 -7.17
N SER A 159 2.53 12.73 -6.00
CA SER A 159 1.86 12.91 -4.70
C SER A 159 1.51 14.37 -4.41
N HIS A 160 2.19 15.32 -5.05
CA HIS A 160 2.03 16.76 -4.84
C HIS A 160 1.70 17.47 -6.16
N ARG A 161 0.62 17.06 -6.80
CA ARG A 161 0.17 17.55 -8.12
C ARG A 161 0.02 19.08 -8.21
N HIS A 162 -0.27 19.75 -7.11
CA HIS A 162 -0.32 21.22 -7.06
C HIS A 162 1.03 21.86 -7.43
N ILE A 163 2.15 21.20 -7.12
CA ILE A 163 3.53 21.64 -7.44
C ILE A 163 3.80 21.48 -8.93
N LEU A 164 3.38 20.34 -9.52
CA LEU A 164 3.47 20.12 -10.96
C LEU A 164 2.71 21.24 -11.71
N ASN A 165 1.49 21.53 -11.26
CA ASN A 165 0.62 22.51 -11.88
C ASN A 165 1.02 23.96 -11.57
N SER A 166 1.55 24.27 -10.39
CA SER A 166 2.08 25.61 -10.07
C SER A 166 3.22 25.96 -11.03
N VAL A 167 4.14 25.01 -11.24
CA VAL A 167 5.31 25.15 -12.09
C VAL A 167 4.96 25.19 -13.58
N LEU A 168 4.10 24.30 -14.07
CA LEU A 168 3.70 24.28 -15.49
C LEU A 168 2.94 25.55 -15.91
N HIS A 169 2.10 26.09 -15.01
CA HIS A 169 1.30 27.29 -15.29
C HIS A 169 2.05 28.61 -14.99
N SER A 170 3.21 28.56 -14.32
CA SER A 170 4.04 29.77 -14.11
C SER A 170 4.59 30.33 -15.43
N ASN A 171 4.63 29.50 -16.49
CA ASN A 171 5.09 29.91 -17.81
C ASN A 171 3.99 30.53 -18.69
N SER A 172 2.70 30.34 -18.38
CA SER A 172 1.59 30.83 -19.21
C SER A 172 0.99 32.16 -18.75
N ASN A 173 1.31 32.63 -17.54
CA ASN A 173 0.75 33.86 -16.99
C ASN A 173 1.84 34.88 -16.60
N GLN A 174 2.29 35.67 -17.57
CA GLN A 174 2.96 36.95 -17.30
C GLN A 174 1.98 38.13 -17.11
N ASN A 175 0.67 37.90 -16.96
CA ASN A 175 -0.29 38.95 -16.64
C ASN A 175 -1.24 38.57 -15.49
N GLY A 176 -0.87 39.00 -14.28
CA GLY A 176 -1.79 39.47 -13.23
C GLY A 176 -2.71 38.46 -12.52
N GLY A 177 -2.41 38.18 -11.24
CA GLY A 177 -3.42 37.75 -10.26
C GLY A 177 -2.92 36.76 -9.21
N ASN A 178 -2.55 37.27 -8.03
CA ASN A 178 -2.24 36.48 -6.83
C ASN A 178 -3.50 35.83 -6.27
N GLN A 179 -3.66 34.52 -6.43
CA GLN A 179 -4.37 33.66 -5.48
C GLN A 179 -3.68 32.29 -5.38
N SER A 180 -3.45 31.87 -4.13
CA SER A 180 -2.83 30.60 -3.75
C SER A 180 -3.62 29.41 -4.29
N LYS A 181 -2.94 28.53 -5.04
CA LYS A 181 -3.52 27.42 -5.82
C LYS A 181 -3.90 26.23 -4.94
N HIS A 182 -5.08 25.70 -5.22
CA HIS A 182 -5.74 24.60 -4.56
C HIS A 182 -5.45 23.22 -5.20
N PHE A 183 -5.77 22.15 -4.47
CA PHE A 183 -5.66 20.73 -4.85
C PHE A 183 -6.71 20.33 -5.90
N LEU A 184 -6.28 20.05 -7.14
CA LEU A 184 -7.17 19.83 -8.29
C LEU A 184 -7.93 18.49 -8.32
N GLU A 185 -7.41 17.40 -7.73
CA GLU A 185 -8.04 16.05 -7.85
C GLU A 185 -9.49 16.04 -7.32
N TYR A 186 -9.80 16.87 -6.33
CA TYR A 186 -11.12 16.88 -5.68
C TYR A 186 -11.90 18.18 -5.86
N GLU A 187 -11.36 19.15 -6.60
CA GLU A 187 -12.03 20.43 -6.83
C GLU A 187 -12.66 20.54 -8.21
N LEU A 188 -12.02 19.98 -9.24
CA LEU A 188 -12.59 19.92 -10.58
C LEU A 188 -13.30 18.58 -10.77
N PRO A 189 -14.61 18.58 -11.08
CA PRO A 189 -15.32 17.38 -11.48
C PRO A 189 -14.55 16.60 -12.55
N ILE A 190 -14.55 15.26 -12.51
CA ILE A 190 -13.85 14.45 -13.53
C ILE A 190 -14.26 14.84 -14.95
N ILE A 191 -15.54 15.21 -15.17
CA ILE A 191 -16.04 15.65 -16.47
C ILE A 191 -15.33 16.91 -17.01
N GLU A 192 -14.67 17.68 -16.16
CA GLU A 192 -13.92 18.89 -16.53
C GLU A 192 -12.43 18.61 -16.73
N TRP A 193 -11.95 17.38 -16.49
CA TRP A 193 -10.53 17.05 -16.67
C TRP A 193 -10.17 17.03 -18.16
N THR A 194 -9.07 17.70 -18.51
CA THR A 194 -8.47 17.55 -19.84
C THR A 194 -7.86 16.16 -20.01
N HIS A 195 -7.39 15.87 -21.23
CA HIS A 195 -6.64 14.64 -21.49
C HIS A 195 -5.37 14.57 -20.62
N GLU A 196 -4.63 15.67 -20.54
CA GLU A 196 -3.42 15.79 -19.72
C GLU A 196 -3.73 15.61 -18.23
N ASP A 197 -4.84 16.17 -17.75
CA ASP A 197 -5.26 15.98 -16.36
C ASP A 197 -5.54 14.53 -16.01
N LEU A 198 -6.16 13.80 -16.93
CA LEU A 198 -6.43 12.38 -16.77
C LEU A 198 -5.14 11.55 -16.83
N MET A 199 -4.23 11.88 -17.74
CA MET A 199 -2.91 11.26 -17.85
C MET A 199 -2.08 11.43 -16.58
N ILE A 200 -1.99 12.64 -16.06
CA ILE A 200 -1.30 12.95 -14.80
C ILE A 200 -1.93 12.17 -13.63
N TRP A 201 -3.26 12.11 -13.59
CA TRP A 201 -3.95 11.33 -12.57
C TRP A 201 -3.61 9.84 -12.67
N MET A 202 -3.61 9.26 -13.88
CA MET A 202 -3.23 7.86 -14.09
C MET A 202 -1.77 7.58 -13.69
N CYS A 203 -0.84 8.50 -14.00
CA CYS A 203 0.55 8.44 -13.52
C CYS A 203 0.60 8.35 -11.99
N SER A 204 -0.19 9.19 -11.29
CA SER A 204 -0.20 9.22 -9.82
C SER A 204 -0.76 7.97 -9.15
N ARG A 205 -1.41 7.10 -9.93
CA ARG A 205 -1.99 5.82 -9.49
C ARG A 205 -1.18 4.61 -10.00
N ASP A 206 0.04 4.84 -10.47
CA ASP A 206 0.93 3.83 -11.06
C ASP A 206 0.26 3.03 -12.20
N MET A 207 -0.61 3.67 -12.98
CA MET A 207 -1.34 3.04 -14.09
C MET A 207 -0.55 3.08 -15.40
N HIS A 208 0.77 2.85 -15.36
CA HIS A 208 1.67 3.06 -16.50
C HIS A 208 1.25 2.33 -17.77
N GLY A 209 0.74 1.10 -17.64
CA GLY A 209 0.26 0.33 -18.79
C GLY A 209 -1.03 0.85 -19.45
N LEU A 210 -1.62 1.95 -18.95
CA LEU A 210 -2.71 2.68 -19.59
C LEU A 210 -2.22 3.97 -20.28
N ILE A 211 -1.14 4.57 -19.76
CA ILE A 211 -0.58 5.84 -20.25
C ILE A 211 -0.27 5.72 -21.75
N ASP A 212 0.52 4.72 -22.15
CA ASP A 212 0.92 4.52 -23.55
C ASP A 212 -0.28 4.40 -24.51
N VAL A 213 -1.40 3.83 -24.03
CA VAL A 213 -2.60 3.71 -24.84
C VAL A 213 -3.31 5.06 -24.94
N PHE A 214 -3.44 5.77 -23.82
CA PHE A 214 -4.08 7.08 -23.79
C PHE A 214 -3.31 8.15 -24.56
N GLU A 215 -1.98 8.11 -24.63
CA GLU A 215 -1.18 9.01 -25.48
C GLU A 215 -1.59 8.95 -26.96
N ASN A 216 -2.03 7.78 -27.41
CA ASN A 216 -2.52 7.57 -28.78
C ASN A 216 -3.99 7.97 -28.97
N HIS A 217 -4.68 8.39 -27.91
CA HIS A 217 -6.10 8.74 -27.87
C HIS A 217 -6.33 10.09 -27.15
N PRO A 218 -5.85 11.22 -27.70
CA PRO A 218 -6.01 12.55 -27.08
C PRO A 218 -7.48 12.98 -26.93
N GLU A 219 -8.39 12.36 -27.67
CA GLU A 219 -9.82 12.57 -27.51
C GLU A 219 -10.41 11.96 -26.22
N TRP A 220 -9.64 11.13 -25.50
CA TRP A 220 -10.02 10.54 -24.21
C TRP A 220 -9.72 11.51 -23.07
N ASN A 221 -10.58 12.50 -22.92
CA ASN A 221 -10.61 13.42 -21.78
C ASN A 221 -11.48 12.89 -20.63
N GLY A 222 -11.53 13.62 -19.52
CA GLY A 222 -12.29 13.24 -18.34
C GLY A 222 -13.78 13.01 -18.59
N GLU A 223 -14.44 13.88 -19.36
CA GLU A 223 -15.85 13.73 -19.74
C GLU A 223 -16.10 12.41 -20.47
N LYS A 224 -15.33 12.13 -21.51
CA LYS A 224 -15.53 10.96 -22.37
C LYS A 224 -15.31 9.66 -21.60
N ILE A 225 -14.25 9.61 -20.79
CA ILE A 225 -13.90 8.44 -20.01
C ILE A 225 -14.87 8.24 -18.85
N TRP A 226 -15.33 9.32 -18.21
CA TRP A 226 -16.37 9.24 -17.20
C TRP A 226 -17.67 8.71 -17.78
N ASN A 227 -18.07 9.16 -18.97
CA ASN A 227 -19.26 8.64 -19.66
C ASN A 227 -19.11 7.13 -19.96
N TYR A 228 -17.93 6.66 -20.36
CA TYR A 228 -17.67 5.22 -20.51
C TYR A 228 -17.74 4.49 -19.17
N ALA A 229 -17.20 5.07 -18.10
CA ALA A 229 -17.23 4.48 -16.77
C ALA A 229 -18.66 4.39 -16.20
N VAL A 230 -19.51 5.39 -16.46
CA VAL A 230 -20.92 5.42 -16.01
C VAL A 230 -21.78 4.45 -16.83
N THR A 231 -21.56 4.37 -18.14
CA THR A 231 -22.33 3.47 -19.03
C THR A 231 -21.82 2.03 -18.99
N GLY A 232 -20.62 1.80 -18.45
CA GLY A 232 -19.98 0.49 -18.44
C GLY A 232 -19.50 0.03 -19.82
N ASP A 233 -19.37 0.94 -20.79
CA ASP A 233 -19.02 0.65 -22.18
C ASP A 233 -17.50 0.41 -22.35
N LYS A 234 -17.05 -0.77 -21.89
CA LYS A 234 -15.62 -1.14 -21.86
C LYS A 234 -15.02 -1.25 -23.26
N ASP A 235 -15.83 -1.56 -24.26
CA ASP A 235 -15.38 -1.83 -25.63
C ASP A 235 -14.94 -0.56 -26.37
N LYS A 236 -15.27 0.62 -25.84
CA LYS A 236 -14.81 1.91 -26.38
C LYS A 236 -13.34 2.20 -26.10
N LEU A 237 -12.75 1.55 -25.10
CA LEU A 237 -11.34 1.69 -24.75
C LEU A 237 -10.48 0.66 -25.49
N VAL A 238 -10.45 0.79 -26.81
CA VAL A 238 -9.72 -0.10 -27.71
C VAL A 238 -8.24 -0.14 -27.34
N GLY A 239 -7.64 -1.32 -27.34
CA GLY A 239 -6.23 -1.52 -26.97
C GLY A 239 -5.98 -1.72 -25.47
N ILE A 240 -7.00 -1.59 -24.62
CA ILE A 240 -6.89 -1.84 -23.17
C ILE A 240 -7.57 -3.16 -22.83
N THR A 241 -6.91 -3.98 -22.01
CA THR A 241 -7.53 -5.24 -21.56
C THR A 241 -8.74 -4.97 -20.66
N PRO A 242 -9.82 -5.77 -20.73
CA PRO A 242 -11.04 -5.51 -19.97
C PRO A 242 -10.83 -5.36 -18.45
N GLY A 243 -9.86 -6.09 -17.89
CA GLY A 243 -9.50 -5.98 -16.47
C GLY A 243 -8.85 -4.64 -16.10
N ARG A 244 -8.03 -4.06 -16.99
CA ARG A 244 -7.43 -2.75 -16.78
C ARG A 244 -8.46 -1.62 -16.95
N VAL A 245 -9.37 -1.73 -17.92
CA VAL A 245 -10.51 -0.82 -18.08
C VAL A 245 -11.36 -0.80 -16.81
N LEU A 246 -11.69 -1.98 -16.27
CA LEU A 246 -12.47 -2.08 -15.04
C LEU A 246 -11.75 -1.44 -13.86
N ASN A 247 -10.44 -1.63 -13.74
CA ASN A 247 -9.63 -0.99 -12.71
C ASN A 247 -9.67 0.55 -12.82
N LEU A 248 -9.49 1.08 -14.03
CA LEU A 248 -9.60 2.52 -14.31
C LEU A 248 -10.98 3.08 -13.90
N PHE A 249 -12.06 2.42 -14.33
CA PHE A 249 -13.42 2.85 -14.03
C PHE A 249 -13.70 2.86 -12.53
N ASN A 250 -13.23 1.85 -11.79
CA ASN A 250 -13.37 1.81 -10.34
C ASN A 250 -12.68 3.01 -9.67
N HIS A 251 -11.44 3.31 -10.08
CA HIS A 251 -10.72 4.46 -9.51
C HIS A 251 -11.37 5.80 -9.84
N LEU A 252 -11.90 5.99 -11.06
CA LEU A 252 -12.64 7.21 -11.40
C LEU A 252 -13.93 7.34 -10.58
N ARG A 253 -14.64 6.24 -10.33
CA ARG A 253 -15.84 6.24 -9.48
C ARG A 253 -15.50 6.62 -8.03
N GLN A 254 -14.35 6.19 -7.52
CA GLN A 254 -13.85 6.62 -6.21
C GLN A 254 -13.66 8.14 -6.18
N VAL A 255 -12.92 8.69 -7.15
CA VAL A 255 -12.65 10.13 -7.23
C VAL A 255 -13.95 10.93 -7.31
N HIS A 256 -14.89 10.52 -8.16
CA HIS A 256 -16.17 11.20 -8.31
C HIS A 256 -17.01 11.17 -7.01
N THR A 257 -16.96 10.04 -6.29
CA THR A 257 -17.63 9.92 -4.98
C THR A 257 -17.05 10.90 -3.96
N PHE A 258 -15.72 11.05 -3.92
CA PHE A 258 -15.07 12.04 -3.06
C PHE A 258 -15.41 13.48 -3.47
N GLN A 259 -15.38 13.80 -4.76
CA GLN A 259 -15.76 15.13 -5.28
C GLN A 259 -17.19 15.50 -4.88
N ARG A 260 -18.14 14.54 -4.96
CA ARG A 260 -19.52 14.75 -4.50
C ARG A 260 -19.61 15.01 -3.01
N ALA A 261 -18.92 14.22 -2.18
CA ALA A 261 -18.95 14.40 -0.73
C ALA A 261 -18.43 15.80 -0.33
N ILE A 262 -17.39 16.30 -1.01
CA ILE A 262 -16.85 17.64 -0.79
C ILE A 262 -17.82 18.73 -1.28
N ALA A 263 -18.46 18.54 -2.43
CA ALA A 263 -19.46 19.48 -2.93
C ALA A 263 -20.66 19.58 -1.99
N GLU A 264 -21.14 18.45 -1.47
CA GLU A 264 -22.21 18.37 -0.48
C GLU A 264 -21.80 19.09 0.82
N GLN A 265 -20.58 18.88 1.32
CA GLN A 265 -20.05 19.60 2.48
C GLN A 265 -19.99 21.12 2.23
N LYS A 266 -19.44 21.56 1.10
CA LYS A 266 -19.39 22.99 0.73
C LYS A 266 -20.78 23.61 0.63
N SER A 267 -21.79 22.84 0.21
CA SER A 267 -23.18 23.30 0.16
C SER A 267 -23.78 23.46 1.56
N LEU A 268 -23.49 22.54 2.48
CA LEU A 268 -23.90 22.60 3.88
C LEU A 268 -23.26 23.80 4.59
N GLU A 269 -21.96 24.01 4.41
CA GLU A 269 -21.23 25.17 4.98
C GLU A 269 -21.79 26.51 4.48
N LYS A 270 -22.12 26.61 3.19
CA LYS A 270 -22.78 27.79 2.61
C LYS A 270 -24.18 28.02 3.17
N SER A 271 -24.96 26.95 3.40
CA SER A 271 -26.29 27.07 4.00
C SER A 271 -26.23 27.54 5.46
N SER A 272 -25.25 27.06 6.23
CA SER A 272 -25.03 27.48 7.62
C SER A 272 -24.57 28.92 7.74
N THR A 273 -23.73 29.41 6.81
CA THR A 273 -23.25 30.81 6.80
C THR A 273 -24.33 31.79 6.35
N SER A 274 -25.17 31.45 5.37
CA SER A 274 -26.35 32.26 5.03
C SER A 274 -27.37 32.35 6.17
N SER A 275 -27.50 31.30 6.99
CA SER A 275 -28.40 31.29 8.15
C SER A 275 -27.92 32.20 9.29
N LEU A 276 -26.60 32.31 9.48
CA LEU A 276 -25.98 33.19 10.47
C LEU A 276 -26.04 34.67 10.09
N ASN A 277 -25.99 34.99 8.78
CA ASN A 277 -26.11 36.38 8.31
C ASN A 277 -27.54 36.94 8.39
N ILE A 278 -28.57 36.08 8.54
CA ILE A 278 -29.96 36.53 8.76
C ILE A 278 -30.22 36.85 10.24
N LEU A 279 -29.40 36.31 11.16
CA LEU A 279 -29.52 36.56 12.60
C LEU A 279 -28.65 37.72 13.11
N SER A 280 -27.73 38.25 12.29
CA SER A 280 -26.85 39.37 12.67
C SER A 280 -27.41 40.76 12.36
N GLU A 281 -28.59 40.89 11.75
CA GLU A 281 -29.25 42.20 11.52
C GLU A 281 -30.28 42.60 12.59
N SER A 282 -30.44 41.83 13.68
CA SER A 282 -31.35 42.21 14.76
C SER A 282 -30.80 41.85 16.15
N ASN A 283 -29.91 42.68 16.69
CA ASN A 283 -29.84 43.04 18.11
C ASN A 283 -28.58 43.86 18.41
N GLU A 284 -28.67 45.19 18.29
CA GLU A 284 -27.80 46.08 19.08
C GLU A 284 -28.44 46.25 20.46
N GLY A 285 -27.96 45.45 21.43
CA GLY A 285 -28.38 45.50 22.82
C GLY A 285 -27.19 45.27 23.75
N SER A 286 -26.56 46.38 24.15
CA SER A 286 -25.47 46.48 25.13
C SER A 286 -25.79 45.73 26.43
N LEU A 287 -24.95 44.76 26.80
CA LEU A 287 -24.88 44.24 28.17
C LEU A 287 -23.44 44.26 28.70
N ILE A 288 -23.28 45.04 29.77
CA ILE A 288 -22.11 45.21 30.61
C ILE A 288 -21.92 43.93 31.43
N TYR A 289 -20.73 43.33 31.38
CA TYR A 289 -20.36 42.21 32.25
C TYR A 289 -19.62 42.72 33.50
N ASP A 290 -20.23 42.44 34.65
CA ASP A 290 -19.72 42.71 36.00
C ASP A 290 -18.78 41.57 36.44
N LYS A 291 -17.59 41.94 36.93
CA LYS A 291 -16.56 41.03 37.45
C LYS A 291 -16.93 40.67 38.89
N ARG A 292 -17.03 39.39 39.22
CA ARG A 292 -16.86 38.92 40.60
C ARG A 292 -15.85 37.79 40.68
N GLU A 293 -14.86 38.06 41.55
CA GLU A 293 -13.87 37.13 42.08
C GLU A 293 -14.57 36.07 42.94
N ILE A 294 -14.15 34.81 42.79
CA ILE A 294 -14.37 33.76 43.79
C ILE A 294 -13.05 33.03 44.00
N GLU A 295 -12.70 32.91 45.28
CA GLU A 295 -11.48 32.37 45.86
C GLU A 295 -11.34 30.84 45.68
N GLU A 296 -10.07 30.40 45.59
CA GLU A 296 -9.63 29.00 45.59
C GLU A 296 -9.88 28.28 46.93
N PRO A 297 -10.00 26.93 46.88
CA PRO A 297 -9.21 26.16 47.83
C PRO A 297 -8.42 25.00 47.20
N LYS A 298 -7.35 24.67 47.92
CA LYS A 298 -6.22 23.81 47.57
C LYS A 298 -6.50 22.29 47.66
N THR A 299 -5.87 21.56 46.72
CA THR A 299 -5.24 20.22 46.78
C THR A 299 -6.09 18.97 47.06
N PHE A 300 -6.09 18.00 46.13
CA PHE A 300 -5.25 16.77 46.16
C PHE A 300 -5.40 15.97 44.83
N GLY A 301 -4.32 15.27 44.43
CA GLY A 301 -4.06 14.84 43.06
C GLY A 301 -4.80 13.62 42.49
N GLY A 302 -4.93 13.67 41.17
CA GLY A 302 -5.31 12.59 40.27
C GLY A 302 -5.38 13.17 38.85
N GLU A 303 -4.45 12.81 37.97
CA GLU A 303 -4.45 13.29 36.57
C GLU A 303 -5.61 12.65 35.80
N SER A 304 -6.76 13.34 35.77
CA SER A 304 -7.82 13.13 34.79
C SER A 304 -7.60 14.07 33.62
N PHE A 305 -7.23 13.53 32.46
CA PHE A 305 -7.32 14.25 31.18
C PHE A 305 -8.80 14.33 30.79
N ASP A 306 -9.44 15.42 31.17
CA ASP A 306 -10.82 15.74 30.79
C ASP A 306 -10.79 16.57 29.51
N ILE A 307 -11.10 15.95 28.37
CA ILE A 307 -11.32 16.66 27.10
C ILE A 307 -12.83 16.82 26.97
N SER A 308 -13.35 17.97 27.39
CA SER A 308 -14.73 18.35 27.09
C SER A 308 -14.85 18.64 25.59
N PHE A 309 -15.73 17.89 24.92
CA PHE A 309 -16.15 18.15 23.55
C PHE A 309 -17.58 18.67 23.60
N ASP A 310 -17.75 19.95 23.34
CA ASP A 310 -19.07 20.57 23.28
C ASP A 310 -19.56 20.56 21.83
N PHE A 311 -20.44 19.62 21.52
CA PHE A 311 -21.26 19.63 20.30
C PHE A 311 -22.71 19.53 20.74
N SER A 312 -23.31 20.67 21.06
CA SER A 312 -24.77 20.76 21.16
C SER A 312 -25.25 22.14 20.72
N ASN A 313 -25.87 22.21 19.54
CA ASN A 313 -26.81 23.28 19.20
C ASN A 313 -28.02 22.62 18.54
N ASN A 314 -29.11 22.57 19.30
CA ASN A 314 -30.40 22.04 18.89
C ASN A 314 -31.10 22.98 17.90
N LEU A 315 -31.62 22.43 16.81
CA LEU A 315 -32.61 23.10 15.95
C LEU A 315 -33.75 22.10 15.66
N LYS A 316 -34.92 22.37 16.26
CA LYS A 316 -36.19 21.72 15.91
C LYS A 316 -36.65 22.27 14.57
N LEU A 317 -36.79 21.42 13.55
CA LEU A 317 -37.50 21.75 12.32
C LEU A 317 -38.91 21.14 12.33
N SER A 318 -39.89 21.97 11.97
CA SER A 318 -41.29 21.62 11.80
C SER A 318 -41.53 20.84 10.50
N SER A 319 -42.38 19.82 10.59
CA SER A 319 -42.87 19.00 9.47
C SER A 319 -43.78 19.78 8.52
N THR A 320 -43.66 19.52 7.21
CA THR A 320 -44.75 19.68 6.25
C THR A 320 -44.62 18.68 5.10
N GLU A 321 -45.68 17.86 5.02
CA GLU A 321 -46.31 17.21 3.86
C GLU A 321 -45.52 16.25 2.94
N THR A 322 -45.90 14.98 3.05
CA THR A 322 -45.62 13.86 2.15
C THR A 322 -46.52 13.86 0.91
N PRO A 323 -46.01 13.44 -0.26
CA PRO A 323 -46.82 12.74 -1.23
C PRO A 323 -46.40 11.27 -1.34
N SER A 324 -47.41 10.42 -1.29
CA SER A 324 -47.38 8.98 -1.50
C SER A 324 -46.77 8.62 -2.86
N SER A 325 -45.88 7.61 -2.91
CA SER A 325 -45.67 6.86 -4.14
C SER A 325 -45.26 5.41 -3.89
N LEU A 326 -45.89 4.56 -4.70
CA LEU A 326 -45.89 3.11 -4.70
C LEU A 326 -44.51 2.48 -4.94
N GLY A 327 -44.32 1.31 -4.36
CA GLY A 327 -43.11 0.49 -4.42
C GLY A 327 -42.57 0.25 -5.82
N ARG A 328 -41.34 0.72 -6.04
CA ARG A 328 -40.40 0.18 -7.02
C ARG A 328 -39.47 -0.78 -6.31
N SER A 329 -39.40 -2.01 -6.80
CA SER A 329 -38.35 -2.95 -6.43
C SER A 329 -37.01 -2.42 -6.96
N ASP A 330 -36.24 -1.76 -6.11
CA ASP A 330 -34.89 -1.30 -6.46
C ASP A 330 -34.02 -2.49 -6.83
N SER A 331 -33.58 -2.52 -8.09
CA SER A 331 -32.69 -3.55 -8.59
C SER A 331 -31.34 -3.45 -7.87
N PHE A 332 -30.95 -4.52 -7.18
CA PHE A 332 -29.73 -4.64 -6.37
C PHE A 332 -28.44 -4.14 -7.08
N ALA A 333 -28.39 -4.19 -8.41
CA ALA A 333 -27.27 -3.76 -9.23
C ALA A 333 -26.93 -2.26 -9.13
N SER A 334 -27.91 -1.36 -8.91
CA SER A 334 -27.63 0.09 -8.75
C SER A 334 -27.01 0.44 -7.39
N ASN A 335 -27.15 -0.45 -6.40
CA ASN A 335 -26.61 -0.25 -5.05
C ASN A 335 -25.15 -0.72 -4.91
N VAL A 336 -24.69 -1.66 -5.76
CA VAL A 336 -23.30 -2.13 -5.74
C VAL A 336 -22.32 -1.05 -6.24
N GLU A 337 -22.75 -0.15 -7.14
CA GLU A 337 -21.93 0.95 -7.65
C GLU A 337 -21.58 2.04 -6.62
N ARG A 338 -22.11 1.97 -5.38
CA ARG A 338 -21.87 2.96 -4.30
C ARG A 338 -21.15 2.38 -3.08
N CYS A 339 -20.42 1.27 -3.23
CA CYS A 339 -19.81 0.54 -2.10
C CYS A 339 -18.61 1.22 -1.44
N GLU A 340 -18.13 2.38 -1.91
CA GLU A 340 -16.78 2.85 -1.52
C GLU A 340 -16.77 3.91 -0.43
N TYR A 341 -17.92 4.52 -0.14
CA TYR A 341 -18.02 5.53 0.91
C TYR A 341 -19.20 5.27 1.83
N LEU A 342 -18.89 5.17 3.12
CA LEU A 342 -19.88 5.19 4.19
C LEU A 342 -19.64 6.47 5.01
N PRO A 343 -20.65 7.34 5.17
CA PRO A 343 -20.50 8.53 6.01
C PRO A 343 -20.15 8.12 7.44
N PRO A 344 -19.49 9.01 8.21
CA PRO A 344 -19.23 8.72 9.62
C PRO A 344 -20.56 8.56 10.37
N ILE A 345 -20.63 7.55 11.24
CA ILE A 345 -21.72 7.41 12.20
C ILE A 345 -21.52 8.46 13.28
N GLU A 346 -22.59 9.18 13.63
CA GLU A 346 -22.55 10.21 14.66
C GLU A 346 -22.33 9.60 16.05
N ARG A 347 -21.76 10.40 16.96
CA ARG A 347 -21.22 9.90 18.23
C ARG A 347 -22.30 9.27 19.11
N GLU A 348 -23.48 9.87 19.13
CA GLU A 348 -24.69 9.45 19.84
C GLU A 348 -25.21 8.07 19.38
N HIS A 349 -24.85 7.64 18.18
CA HIS A 349 -25.28 6.37 17.60
C HIS A 349 -24.22 5.26 17.70
N LEU A 350 -23.09 5.56 18.34
CA LEU A 350 -22.04 4.59 18.61
C LEU A 350 -22.21 4.03 20.02
N THR A 351 -22.08 2.71 20.14
CA THR A 351 -21.99 2.05 21.44
C THR A 351 -20.72 2.48 22.17
N GLU A 352 -20.70 2.37 23.51
CA GLU A 352 -19.50 2.69 24.30
C GLU A 352 -18.27 1.87 23.87
N MET A 353 -18.49 0.61 23.48
CA MET A 353 -17.44 -0.27 22.99
C MET A 353 -16.89 0.19 21.64
N GLU A 354 -17.75 0.59 20.71
CA GLU A 354 -17.33 1.17 19.43
C GLU A 354 -16.54 2.46 19.65
N LEU A 355 -17.02 3.37 20.52
CA LEU A 355 -16.31 4.62 20.84
C LEU A 355 -14.91 4.35 21.39
N LYS A 356 -14.78 3.37 22.29
CA LYS A 356 -13.49 2.95 22.83
C LYS A 356 -12.56 2.43 21.73
N ARG A 357 -13.05 1.50 20.90
CA ARG A 357 -12.28 0.91 19.79
C ARG A 357 -11.87 1.96 18.76
N ILE A 358 -12.77 2.89 18.42
CA ILE A 358 -12.52 4.00 17.50
C ILE A 358 -11.36 4.85 18.01
N ARG A 359 -11.40 5.29 19.28
CA ARG A 359 -10.33 6.10 19.87
C ARG A 359 -8.97 5.41 19.78
N MET A 360 -8.90 4.15 20.20
CA MET A 360 -7.67 3.36 20.15
C MET A 360 -7.19 3.12 18.71
N CYS A 361 -8.11 2.95 17.77
CA CYS A 361 -7.77 2.80 16.34
C CYS A 361 -7.23 4.10 15.74
N ILE A 362 -7.79 5.26 16.09
CA ILE A 362 -7.28 6.58 15.68
C ILE A 362 -5.81 6.76 16.13
N ASP A 363 -5.49 6.40 17.36
CA ASP A 363 -4.11 6.51 17.87
C ASP A 363 -3.13 5.63 17.09
N LYS A 364 -3.58 4.49 16.56
CA LYS A 364 -2.78 3.63 15.68
C LYS A 364 -2.64 4.26 14.29
N LEU A 365 -3.73 4.76 13.72
CA LEU A 365 -3.73 5.40 12.40
C LEU A 365 -2.82 6.64 12.37
N ARG A 366 -2.82 7.47 13.42
CA ARG A 366 -1.92 8.63 13.55
C ARG A 366 -0.43 8.27 13.50
N LYS A 367 -0.07 7.07 13.97
CA LYS A 367 1.31 6.56 13.88
C LYS A 367 1.68 6.11 12.46
N ILE A 368 0.69 5.63 11.71
CA ILE A 368 0.87 5.18 10.32
C ILE A 368 1.00 6.38 9.40
N ASP A 369 0.07 7.33 9.50
CA ASP A 369 0.03 8.53 8.70
C ASP A 369 -0.44 9.70 9.57
N PRO A 370 0.46 10.57 10.06
CA PRO A 370 0.12 11.67 10.95
C PRO A 370 -0.59 12.84 10.24
N TYR A 371 -0.66 12.84 8.90
CA TYR A 371 -1.14 13.98 8.11
C TYR A 371 -2.61 13.90 7.72
N LEU A 372 -3.30 12.81 8.06
CA LEU A 372 -4.73 12.69 7.80
C LEU A 372 -5.54 13.71 8.60
N SER A 373 -6.66 14.17 8.03
CA SER A 373 -7.61 15.02 8.75
C SER A 373 -8.32 14.25 9.86
N GLU A 374 -8.80 14.96 10.90
CA GLU A 374 -9.54 14.33 12.00
C GLU A 374 -10.76 13.56 11.52
N ARG A 375 -11.48 14.13 10.54
CA ARG A 375 -12.61 13.47 9.89
C ARG A 375 -12.19 12.17 9.19
N ALA A 376 -11.04 12.15 8.51
CA ALA A 376 -10.52 10.95 7.87
C ALA A 376 -10.16 9.87 8.91
N TYR A 377 -9.53 10.23 10.03
CA TYR A 377 -9.28 9.30 11.12
C TYR A 377 -10.56 8.69 11.68
N ILE A 378 -11.61 9.48 11.89
CA ILE A 378 -12.91 8.99 12.37
C ILE A 378 -13.53 8.00 11.38
N ILE A 379 -13.58 8.35 10.09
CA ILE A 379 -14.18 7.48 9.06
C ILE A 379 -13.39 6.17 8.95
N LEU A 380 -12.07 6.24 8.86
CA LEU A 380 -11.21 5.06 8.74
C LEU A 380 -11.29 4.16 9.96
N SER A 381 -11.25 4.74 11.16
CA SER A 381 -11.36 3.95 12.40
C SER A 381 -12.72 3.26 12.50
N GLN A 382 -13.83 3.94 12.22
CA GLN A 382 -15.16 3.31 12.14
C GLN A 382 -15.21 2.17 11.13
N ASN A 383 -14.62 2.34 9.95
CA ASN A 383 -14.56 1.30 8.92
C ASN A 383 -13.73 0.07 9.35
N LEU A 384 -12.81 0.24 10.31
CA LEU A 384 -11.91 -0.82 10.78
C LEU A 384 -12.39 -1.53 12.05
N VAL A 385 -13.24 -0.89 12.86
CA VAL A 385 -13.64 -1.40 14.19
C VAL A 385 -15.13 -1.62 14.38
N ILE A 386 -15.95 -1.24 13.40
CA ILE A 386 -17.37 -1.55 13.34
C ILE A 386 -17.55 -2.68 12.32
N ASP A 387 -18.11 -3.80 12.78
CA ASP A 387 -18.18 -5.07 12.06
C ASP A 387 -18.95 -4.96 10.74
N GLU A 388 -20.16 -4.41 10.75
CA GLU A 388 -20.99 -4.21 9.55
C GLU A 388 -20.27 -3.36 8.49
N ARG A 389 -19.51 -2.34 8.91
CA ARG A 389 -18.73 -1.49 8.00
C ARG A 389 -17.52 -2.22 7.44
N LEU A 390 -16.79 -2.94 8.30
CA LEU A 390 -15.63 -3.74 7.90
C LEU A 390 -16.03 -4.83 6.90
N LEU A 391 -17.10 -5.58 7.20
CA LEU A 391 -17.59 -6.65 6.33
C LEU A 391 -18.03 -6.11 4.97
N PHE A 392 -18.79 -5.01 4.97
CA PHE A 392 -19.27 -4.37 3.73
C PHE A 392 -18.13 -3.81 2.86
N LEU A 393 -17.15 -3.13 3.46
CA LEU A 393 -16.09 -2.42 2.74
C LEU A 393 -14.86 -3.29 2.43
N LYS A 394 -14.53 -4.27 3.28
CA LYS A 394 -13.26 -4.99 3.23
C LYS A 394 -13.39 -6.51 3.08
N ILE A 395 -14.48 -7.12 3.56
CA ILE A 395 -14.74 -8.58 3.47
C ILE A 395 -15.97 -8.83 2.60
N ASN A 396 -15.97 -8.22 1.42
CA ASN A 396 -17.06 -8.30 0.46
C ASN A 396 -16.58 -9.01 -0.82
N PRO A 397 -17.02 -10.26 -1.08
CA PRO A 397 -16.54 -11.04 -2.22
C PRO A 397 -16.76 -10.34 -3.57
N TYR A 398 -17.82 -9.54 -3.69
CA TYR A 398 -18.15 -8.80 -4.90
C TYR A 398 -17.18 -7.64 -5.18
N LEU A 399 -16.50 -7.12 -4.14
CA LEU A 399 -15.44 -6.11 -4.30
C LEU A 399 -14.08 -6.77 -4.59
N ALA A 400 -13.84 -7.95 -4.03
CA ALA A 400 -12.56 -8.65 -4.17
C ALA A 400 -12.38 -9.31 -5.54
N ASP A 401 -13.46 -9.83 -6.13
CA ASP A 401 -13.46 -10.49 -7.42
C ASP A 401 -14.59 -9.94 -8.31
N PRO A 402 -14.30 -8.89 -9.10
CA PRO A 402 -15.30 -8.31 -10.00
C PRO A 402 -15.84 -9.29 -11.04
N LEU A 403 -15.16 -10.40 -11.31
CA LEU A 403 -15.64 -11.43 -12.23
C LEU A 403 -16.80 -12.25 -11.67
N LEU A 404 -17.12 -12.11 -10.37
CA LEU A 404 -18.33 -12.67 -9.77
C LEU A 404 -19.60 -11.90 -10.14
N VAL A 405 -19.46 -10.65 -10.61
CA VAL A 405 -20.57 -9.79 -11.01
C VAL A 405 -20.54 -9.70 -12.54
N ASP A 406 -21.42 -10.43 -13.23
CA ASP A 406 -21.67 -10.16 -14.65
C ASP A 406 -22.64 -8.98 -14.75
N PRO A 407 -22.18 -7.77 -15.14
CA PRO A 407 -23.04 -6.59 -15.22
C PRO A 407 -24.06 -6.69 -16.36
N SER A 408 -23.88 -7.61 -17.31
CA SER A 408 -24.76 -7.76 -18.48
C SER A 408 -25.98 -8.65 -18.22
N SER A 409 -25.96 -9.44 -17.15
CA SER A 409 -27.08 -10.30 -16.78
C SER A 409 -28.10 -9.49 -15.97
N THR A 410 -29.02 -8.80 -16.65
CA THR A 410 -30.21 -8.14 -16.06
C THR A 410 -31.10 -9.09 -15.24
N ILE A 411 -30.83 -10.40 -15.33
CA ILE A 411 -31.35 -11.44 -14.48
C ILE A 411 -30.11 -12.13 -13.93
N GLN A 412 -29.97 -12.19 -12.60
CA GLN A 412 -28.94 -12.94 -11.87
C GLN A 412 -29.02 -14.45 -12.18
N GLN A 413 -28.83 -14.85 -13.44
CA GLN A 413 -28.48 -16.22 -13.75
C GLN A 413 -26.97 -16.27 -13.60
N PRO A 414 -26.45 -16.79 -12.47
CA PRO A 414 -25.02 -17.00 -12.33
C PRO A 414 -24.54 -17.71 -13.60
N LEU A 415 -23.47 -17.21 -14.21
CA LEU A 415 -22.71 -17.93 -15.23
C LEU A 415 -22.76 -19.42 -14.88
N LYS A 416 -23.10 -20.29 -15.85
CA LYS A 416 -23.28 -21.75 -15.69
C LYS A 416 -22.00 -22.47 -15.22
N ARG A 417 -21.29 -21.95 -14.22
CA ARG A 417 -20.44 -22.69 -13.31
C ARG A 417 -21.33 -23.80 -12.77
N LYS A 418 -20.85 -25.05 -12.88
CA LYS A 418 -21.50 -26.19 -12.23
C LYS A 418 -21.85 -25.74 -10.81
N ILE A 419 -23.13 -25.85 -10.44
CA ILE A 419 -23.61 -25.44 -9.13
C ILE A 419 -22.92 -26.34 -8.10
N THR A 420 -21.75 -25.92 -7.65
CA THR A 420 -21.02 -26.57 -6.57
C THR A 420 -21.52 -25.96 -5.29
N ALA A 421 -21.82 -26.79 -4.30
CA ALA A 421 -22.19 -26.33 -2.96
C ALA A 421 -21.20 -25.25 -2.46
N PRO A 422 -21.68 -24.18 -1.79
CA PRO A 422 -20.82 -23.13 -1.26
C PRO A 422 -19.68 -23.68 -0.41
N PHE A 423 -18.47 -23.16 -0.61
CA PHE A 423 -17.31 -23.50 0.20
C PHE A 423 -16.28 -22.38 0.19
N VAL A 424 -15.55 -22.20 1.30
CA VAL A 424 -14.45 -21.24 1.41
C VAL A 424 -13.28 -21.91 2.11
N LYS A 425 -12.08 -21.75 1.54
CA LYS A 425 -10.84 -22.27 2.11
C LYS A 425 -10.19 -21.24 3.03
N LEU A 426 -9.65 -21.72 4.15
CA LEU A 426 -8.76 -20.99 5.03
C LEU A 426 -7.34 -21.55 4.90
N LYS A 427 -6.40 -20.70 4.51
CA LYS A 427 -4.99 -21.06 4.31
C LYS A 427 -4.09 -20.29 5.28
N LEU A 428 -3.06 -20.93 5.81
CA LEU A 428 -1.99 -20.26 6.58
C LEU A 428 -0.83 -19.98 5.64
N VAL A 429 -0.41 -18.71 5.64
CA VAL A 429 0.74 -18.23 4.89
C VAL A 429 1.85 -17.85 5.87
N ILE A 430 3.03 -18.43 5.66
CA ILE A 430 4.24 -18.07 6.40
C ILE A 430 5.16 -17.29 5.46
N THR A 431 5.65 -16.14 5.92
CA THR A 431 6.49 -15.24 5.14
C THR A 431 7.82 -14.98 5.85
N GLU A 432 8.87 -14.78 5.06
CA GLU A 432 10.18 -14.41 5.61
C GLU A 432 10.19 -12.93 6.00
N LEU A 433 10.48 -12.66 7.29
CA LEU A 433 10.84 -11.33 7.78
C LEU A 433 12.16 -10.90 7.13
N SER A 434 12.31 -9.61 6.80
CA SER A 434 13.38 -9.05 5.94
C SER A 434 14.76 -9.75 5.99
N ASP A 435 15.38 -9.86 4.81
CA ASP A 435 16.58 -10.68 4.56
C ASP A 435 17.90 -10.14 5.12
N THR A 436 17.90 -9.10 5.95
CA THR A 436 19.17 -8.59 6.45
C THR A 436 19.88 -9.70 7.25
N THR A 437 21.16 -9.91 6.94
CA THR A 437 22.01 -10.94 7.56
C THR A 437 22.04 -10.81 9.08
N VAL A 438 21.90 -9.57 9.59
CA VAL A 438 21.79 -9.25 11.01
C VAL A 438 20.51 -9.84 11.62
N HIS A 439 19.35 -9.71 10.96
CA HIS A 439 18.11 -10.32 11.46
C HIS A 439 18.17 -11.85 11.42
N ARG A 440 18.83 -12.47 10.42
CA ARG A 440 19.05 -13.93 10.40
C ARG A 440 19.90 -14.40 11.57
N LEU A 441 20.99 -13.69 11.87
CA LEU A 441 21.86 -14.00 13.01
C LEU A 441 21.13 -13.78 14.34
N GLN A 442 20.41 -12.66 14.49
CA GLN A 442 19.61 -12.36 15.67
C GLN A 442 18.54 -13.43 15.93
N ARG A 443 17.85 -13.92 14.88
CA ARG A 443 16.88 -15.02 15.00
C ARG A 443 17.53 -16.32 15.48
N SER A 444 18.67 -16.69 14.89
CA SER A 444 19.40 -17.90 15.27
C SER A 444 19.90 -17.84 16.72
N LEU A 445 20.39 -16.68 17.16
CA LEU A 445 20.84 -16.47 18.53
C LEU A 445 19.65 -16.41 19.51
N ALA A 446 18.59 -15.70 19.17
CA ALA A 446 17.42 -15.58 20.03
C ALA A 446 16.72 -16.92 20.25
N HIS A 447 16.73 -17.84 19.26
CA HIS A 447 16.27 -19.22 19.45
C HIS A 447 17.18 -20.04 20.38
N LYS A 448 18.50 -19.86 20.29
CA LYS A 448 19.44 -20.62 21.14
C LYS A 448 19.48 -20.14 22.59
N PHE A 449 19.18 -18.87 22.83
CA PHE A 449 19.34 -18.25 24.16
C PHE A 449 18.03 -17.78 24.80
N GLY A 450 16.92 -17.70 24.06
CA GLY A 450 15.62 -17.24 24.56
C GLY A 450 14.55 -18.33 24.57
N LYS A 451 13.70 -18.34 25.60
CA LYS A 451 12.41 -19.04 25.56
C LYS A 451 11.45 -18.28 24.65
N VAL A 452 11.56 -18.50 23.34
CA VAL A 452 10.63 -17.89 22.38
C VAL A 452 9.31 -18.65 22.45
N ASN A 453 8.30 -18.06 23.10
CA ASN A 453 6.97 -18.66 23.20
C ASN A 453 6.10 -18.36 21.96
N GLN A 454 6.69 -18.47 20.77
CA GLN A 454 5.99 -18.24 19.50
C GLN A 454 5.69 -19.58 18.81
N GLU A 455 4.49 -19.72 18.26
CA GLU A 455 4.01 -20.98 17.67
C GLU A 455 4.80 -21.36 16.41
N TYR A 456 5.17 -20.37 15.61
CA TYR A 456 5.80 -20.56 14.29
C TYR A 456 7.27 -20.13 14.23
N GLY A 457 7.91 -19.75 15.34
CA GLY A 457 9.28 -19.19 15.35
C GLY A 457 9.32 -17.73 14.91
N TYR A 458 10.47 -17.18 14.52
CA TYR A 458 10.56 -15.76 14.08
C TYR A 458 10.17 -15.56 12.60
N PHE A 459 8.90 -15.84 12.29
CA PHE A 459 8.31 -15.61 10.98
C PHE A 459 7.03 -14.79 11.09
N HIS A 460 6.69 -14.14 9.99
CA HIS A 460 5.42 -13.45 9.89
C HIS A 460 4.35 -14.41 9.36
N ALA A 461 3.25 -14.51 10.10
CA ALA A 461 2.13 -15.40 9.81
C ALA A 461 0.90 -14.59 9.40
N ALA A 462 0.25 -15.01 8.31
CA ALA A 462 -0.94 -14.40 7.75
C ALA A 462 -1.96 -15.47 7.36
N LEU A 463 -3.20 -15.08 7.14
CA LEU A 463 -4.27 -15.98 6.71
C LEU A 463 -4.79 -15.59 5.33
N VAL A 464 -5.23 -16.58 4.55
CA VAL A 464 -6.04 -16.36 3.35
C VAL A 464 -7.40 -17.00 3.57
N PHE A 465 -8.46 -16.20 3.56
CA PHE A 465 -9.85 -16.64 3.67
C PHE A 465 -10.57 -16.37 2.35
N GLY A 466 -10.73 -17.40 1.51
CA GLY A 466 -11.20 -17.22 0.13
C GLY A 466 -10.30 -16.26 -0.65
N ALA A 467 -10.85 -15.11 -1.05
CA ALA A 467 -10.13 -14.05 -1.77
C ALA A 467 -9.43 -13.02 -0.87
N PHE A 468 -9.53 -13.13 0.46
CA PHE A 468 -9.03 -12.12 1.39
C PHE A 468 -7.72 -12.57 2.04
N TYR A 469 -6.63 -11.85 1.76
CA TYR A 469 -5.36 -11.97 2.47
C TYR A 469 -5.40 -11.08 3.71
N LEU A 470 -5.26 -11.69 4.89
CA LEU A 470 -5.41 -11.07 6.20
C LEU A 470 -4.05 -11.06 6.91
N GLU A 471 -3.54 -9.86 7.17
CA GLU A 471 -2.22 -9.63 7.73
C GLU A 471 -2.30 -8.69 8.92
N TRP A 472 -1.92 -9.12 10.12
CA TRP A 472 -1.80 -8.19 11.26
C TRP A 472 -0.36 -7.66 11.36
N THR A 473 -0.21 -6.35 11.19
CA THR A 473 1.09 -5.70 11.01
C THR A 473 1.64 -5.13 12.32
N ASP A 474 2.89 -4.68 12.28
CA ASP A 474 3.55 -3.95 13.37
C ASP A 474 2.86 -2.62 13.72
N ASN A 475 2.04 -2.09 12.81
CA ASN A 475 1.16 -0.96 13.05
C ASN A 475 -0.09 -1.27 13.90
N SER A 476 -0.21 -2.49 14.43
CA SER A 476 -1.36 -2.92 15.25
C SER A 476 -2.72 -2.90 14.54
N ILE A 477 -2.71 -2.93 13.20
CA ILE A 477 -3.90 -2.94 12.34
C ILE A 477 -3.85 -4.15 11.42
N VAL A 478 -5.00 -4.81 11.25
CA VAL A 478 -5.22 -5.88 10.30
C VAL A 478 -5.40 -5.25 8.93
N THR A 479 -4.50 -5.59 8.02
CA THR A 479 -4.58 -5.24 6.61
C THR A 479 -5.28 -6.35 5.86
N ILE A 480 -6.31 -6.00 5.09
CA ILE A 480 -7.08 -6.91 4.25
C ILE A 480 -6.80 -6.55 2.79
N ARG A 481 -6.22 -7.48 2.03
CA ARG A 481 -5.88 -7.30 0.61
C ARG A 481 -6.53 -8.40 -0.23
N SER A 482 -6.82 -8.11 -1.49
CA SER A 482 -7.29 -9.14 -2.44
C SER A 482 -6.14 -10.06 -2.89
N ARG A 483 -4.90 -9.57 -2.91
CA ARG A 483 -3.76 -10.30 -3.49
C ARG A 483 -2.45 -10.19 -2.69
N SER A 484 -1.84 -11.37 -2.53
CA SER A 484 -0.40 -11.66 -2.61
C SER A 484 0.54 -11.26 -1.45
N SER A 485 1.66 -11.97 -1.41
CA SER A 485 2.82 -11.71 -0.55
C SER A 485 4.10 -12.08 -1.31
N SER A 486 5.04 -11.12 -1.43
CA SER A 486 6.30 -11.29 -2.18
C SER A 486 7.35 -12.13 -1.46
N LYS A 487 7.08 -12.48 -0.21
CA LYS A 487 8.00 -13.20 0.67
C LYS A 487 7.39 -14.48 1.23
N ALA A 488 6.29 -14.96 0.64
CA ALA A 488 5.66 -16.21 1.05
C ALA A 488 6.65 -17.38 0.92
N VAL A 489 6.85 -18.15 1.98
CA VAL A 489 7.70 -19.35 1.97
C VAL A 489 6.85 -20.62 2.04
N LEU A 490 5.66 -20.51 2.61
CA LEU A 490 4.72 -21.61 2.73
C LEU A 490 3.29 -21.07 2.65
N ALA A 491 2.42 -21.75 1.92
CA ALA A 491 0.99 -21.49 1.94
C ALA A 491 0.19 -22.81 1.89
N TYR A 492 -0.41 -23.21 3.02
CA TYR A 492 -1.12 -24.50 3.11
C TYR A 492 -2.60 -24.33 3.51
N ASP A 493 -3.45 -25.20 2.97
CA ASP A 493 -4.88 -25.22 3.31
C ASP A 493 -5.05 -25.84 4.71
N ILE A 494 -5.56 -25.06 5.67
CA ILE A 494 -5.81 -25.52 7.04
C ILE A 494 -7.21 -26.13 7.14
N HIS A 495 -8.20 -25.46 6.53
CA HIS A 495 -9.60 -25.79 6.67
C HIS A 495 -10.41 -25.41 5.43
N THR A 496 -11.55 -26.08 5.23
CA THR A 496 -12.53 -25.73 4.20
C THR A 496 -13.91 -25.68 4.82
N PHE A 497 -14.45 -24.47 4.96
CA PHE A 497 -15.84 -24.24 5.35
C PHE A 497 -16.74 -24.66 4.21
N ARG A 498 -17.79 -25.43 4.48
CA ARG A 498 -18.74 -25.93 3.48
C ARG A 498 -20.17 -25.63 3.91
N GLY A 499 -21.00 -25.21 2.97
CA GLY A 499 -22.38 -24.81 3.21
C GLY A 499 -22.50 -23.34 3.63
N GLN A 500 -23.67 -22.76 3.32
CA GLN A 500 -23.90 -21.32 3.49
C GLN A 500 -23.80 -20.86 4.95
N GLU A 501 -24.40 -21.60 5.87
CA GLU A 501 -24.43 -21.26 7.29
C GLU A 501 -23.01 -21.23 7.90
N SER A 502 -22.21 -22.27 7.60
CA SER A 502 -20.82 -22.36 8.06
C SER A 502 -19.97 -21.19 7.55
N ILE A 503 -20.18 -20.78 6.29
CA ILE A 503 -19.48 -19.63 5.69
C ILE A 503 -19.91 -18.32 6.34
N ASN A 504 -21.22 -18.09 6.51
CA ASN A 504 -21.75 -16.88 7.12
C ASN A 504 -21.22 -16.73 8.56
N ASN A 505 -21.29 -17.80 9.35
CA ASN A 505 -20.79 -17.81 10.72
C ASN A 505 -19.29 -17.52 10.75
N ALA A 506 -18.51 -18.15 9.88
CA ALA A 506 -17.07 -17.90 9.79
C ALA A 506 -16.75 -16.45 9.44
N ILE A 507 -17.48 -15.83 8.50
CA ILE A 507 -17.26 -14.43 8.11
C ILE A 507 -17.63 -13.48 9.25
N THR A 508 -18.78 -13.68 9.89
CA THR A 508 -19.20 -12.85 11.03
C THR A 508 -18.19 -12.93 12.17
N SER A 509 -17.77 -14.13 12.55
CA SER A 509 -16.75 -14.33 13.58
C SER A 509 -15.40 -13.72 13.20
N LEU A 510 -15.04 -13.77 11.90
CA LEU A 510 -13.84 -13.13 11.38
C LEU A 510 -13.91 -11.60 11.44
N GLY A 511 -15.07 -11.02 11.13
CA GLY A 511 -15.32 -9.57 11.24
C GLY A 511 -15.16 -9.08 12.67
N ASP A 512 -15.82 -9.74 13.63
CA ASP A 512 -15.73 -9.39 15.05
C ASP A 512 -14.29 -9.46 15.57
N ILE A 513 -13.56 -10.55 15.28
CA ILE A 513 -12.18 -10.67 15.76
C ILE A 513 -11.27 -9.61 15.14
N ILE A 514 -11.44 -9.26 13.87
CA ILE A 514 -10.64 -8.20 13.23
C ILE A 514 -10.95 -6.84 13.87
N CYS A 515 -12.24 -6.50 14.06
CA CYS A 515 -12.65 -5.26 14.70
C CYS A 515 -12.09 -5.14 16.13
N LYS A 516 -12.14 -6.23 16.90
CA LYS A 516 -11.53 -6.32 18.23
C LYS A 516 -10.02 -6.06 18.17
N TRP A 517 -9.28 -6.72 17.28
CA TRP A 517 -7.82 -6.55 17.19
C TRP A 517 -7.43 -5.14 16.73
N ASN A 518 -8.14 -4.58 15.77
CA ASN A 518 -7.97 -3.20 15.32
C ASN A 518 -8.27 -2.18 16.42
N GLY A 519 -9.26 -2.45 17.28
CA GLY A 519 -9.70 -1.55 18.33
C GLY A 519 -9.02 -1.71 19.68
N GLU A 520 -8.46 -2.88 20.02
CA GLU A 520 -8.06 -3.18 21.41
C GLU A 520 -6.61 -3.66 21.55
N MET A 521 -6.06 -4.33 20.53
CA MET A 521 -4.76 -5.01 20.64
C MET A 521 -3.63 -4.11 20.15
N THR A 522 -2.51 -4.03 20.87
CA THR A 522 -1.32 -3.27 20.44
C THR A 522 -0.18 -4.24 20.15
N TYR A 523 0.50 -4.03 19.03
CA TYR A 523 1.59 -4.88 18.59
C TYR A 523 2.75 -4.86 19.58
N SER A 524 3.20 -6.06 19.94
CA SER A 524 4.38 -6.35 20.73
C SER A 524 4.99 -7.64 20.22
N THR A 525 6.27 -7.58 19.84
CA THR A 525 6.98 -8.73 19.25
C THR A 525 6.86 -10.01 20.08
N ASP A 526 6.81 -9.91 21.40
CA ASP A 526 6.77 -11.03 22.35
C ASP A 526 5.35 -11.42 22.79
N LYS A 527 4.49 -10.45 23.11
CA LYS A 527 3.20 -10.68 23.79
C LYS A 527 1.98 -10.61 22.90
N CYS A 528 2.07 -9.92 21.76
CA CYS A 528 0.94 -9.67 20.90
C CYS A 528 1.45 -9.36 19.48
N ASN A 529 1.63 -10.39 18.67
CA ASN A 529 2.15 -10.26 17.30
C ASN A 529 1.22 -10.95 16.28
N CYS A 530 1.61 -10.97 15.01
CA CYS A 530 0.85 -11.60 13.93
C CYS A 530 0.47 -13.06 14.20
N GLN A 531 1.32 -13.83 14.89
CA GLN A 531 1.04 -15.23 15.19
C GLN A 531 -0.07 -15.37 16.23
N HIS A 532 -0.06 -14.53 17.26
CA HIS A 532 -1.13 -14.50 18.26
C HIS A 532 -2.48 -14.15 17.61
N PHE A 533 -2.47 -13.23 16.63
CA PHE A 533 -3.66 -12.93 15.83
C PHE A 533 -4.14 -14.17 15.07
N VAL A 534 -3.26 -14.83 14.33
CA VAL A 534 -3.58 -16.06 13.59
C VAL A 534 -4.14 -17.14 14.52
N THR A 535 -3.48 -17.42 15.64
CA THR A 535 -3.93 -18.43 16.62
C THR A 535 -5.31 -18.07 17.18
N GLN A 536 -5.56 -16.80 17.50
CA GLN A 536 -6.86 -16.34 17.99
C GLN A 536 -7.95 -16.47 16.92
N VAL A 537 -7.66 -16.17 15.65
CA VAL A 537 -8.61 -16.37 14.54
C VAL A 537 -8.94 -17.86 14.39
N LEU A 538 -7.94 -18.75 14.41
CA LEU A 538 -8.17 -20.20 14.31
C LEU A 538 -9.03 -20.71 15.46
N GLN A 539 -8.76 -20.27 16.69
CA GLN A 539 -9.57 -20.61 17.87
C GLN A 539 -11.00 -20.10 17.75
N THR A 540 -11.19 -18.84 17.37
CA THR A 540 -12.52 -18.23 17.18
C THR A 540 -13.33 -18.94 16.10
N LEU A 541 -12.68 -19.43 15.04
CA LEU A 541 -13.33 -20.20 13.97
C LEU A 541 -13.52 -21.69 14.29
N GLY A 542 -13.06 -22.16 15.46
CA GLY A 542 -13.10 -23.59 15.82
C GLY A 542 -12.22 -24.48 14.92
N VAL A 543 -11.18 -23.91 14.32
CA VAL A 543 -10.28 -24.61 13.39
C VAL A 543 -9.06 -25.13 14.15
N GLU A 544 -8.93 -26.45 14.21
CA GLU A 544 -7.72 -27.10 14.75
C GLU A 544 -6.61 -27.15 13.69
N ASN A 545 -5.41 -26.72 14.07
CA ASN A 545 -4.23 -26.85 13.21
C ASN A 545 -3.66 -28.28 13.25
N ARG A 546 -4.21 -29.16 12.40
CA ARG A 546 -3.80 -30.58 12.32
C ARG A 546 -2.60 -30.77 11.41
N LEU A 547 -1.42 -30.32 11.86
CA LEU A 547 -0.16 -30.58 11.15
C LEU A 547 0.25 -32.06 11.28
N SER A 548 0.54 -32.71 10.15
CA SER A 548 1.01 -34.10 10.11
C SER A 548 2.19 -34.29 9.15
N GLY A 549 2.87 -35.43 9.28
CA GLY A 549 4.03 -35.88 8.49
C GLY A 549 5.03 -34.78 8.14
N SER A 550 5.38 -34.65 6.85
CA SER A 550 6.42 -33.74 6.39
C SER A 550 6.12 -32.26 6.64
N LEU A 551 4.86 -31.86 6.61
CA LEU A 551 4.45 -30.50 6.96
C LEU A 551 4.72 -30.20 8.44
N LYS A 552 4.38 -31.13 9.34
CA LYS A 552 4.70 -31.01 10.78
C LYS A 552 6.20 -30.91 11.02
N LEU A 553 6.99 -31.75 10.35
CA LEU A 553 8.46 -31.71 10.45
C LEU A 553 9.04 -30.39 9.92
N TYR A 554 8.44 -29.83 8.86
CA TYR A 554 8.81 -28.51 8.35
C TYR A 554 8.53 -27.41 9.39
N PHE A 555 7.35 -27.39 9.99
CA PHE A 555 7.02 -26.43 11.05
C PHE A 555 7.89 -26.57 12.30
N GLN A 556 8.23 -27.79 12.69
CA GLN A 556 9.15 -28.01 13.80
C GLN A 556 10.54 -27.41 13.52
N ARG A 557 11.04 -27.54 12.29
CA ARG A 557 12.29 -26.88 11.87
C ARG A 557 12.18 -25.37 11.84
N LEU A 558 11.09 -24.82 11.30
CA LEU A 558 10.84 -23.36 11.37
C LEU A 558 10.93 -22.86 12.81
N LYS A 559 10.26 -23.57 13.73
CA LYS A 559 10.22 -23.23 15.15
C LYS A 559 11.57 -23.42 15.86
N ASN A 560 12.30 -24.48 15.56
CA ASN A 560 13.51 -24.84 16.30
C ASN A 560 14.77 -24.16 15.74
N ASP A 561 14.85 -24.05 14.42
CA ASP A 561 16.06 -23.62 13.72
C ASP A 561 15.98 -22.14 13.27
N GLY A 562 14.78 -21.55 13.25
CA GLY A 562 14.55 -20.18 12.78
C GLY A 562 14.86 -19.99 11.30
N TYR A 563 14.80 -21.07 10.51
CA TYR A 563 15.29 -21.11 9.14
C TYR A 563 14.15 -21.34 8.12
N CYS A 564 14.00 -20.41 7.17
CA CYS A 564 12.86 -20.33 6.24
C CYS A 564 13.16 -20.82 4.82
N LYS A 565 14.00 -21.83 4.65
CA LYS A 565 14.23 -22.34 3.29
C LYS A 565 13.14 -23.33 2.92
N MET A 566 12.67 -23.27 1.67
CA MET A 566 11.79 -24.28 1.06
C MET A 566 12.57 -25.59 0.87
N GLU A 567 12.84 -26.26 1.99
CA GLU A 567 13.68 -27.45 2.07
C GLU A 567 12.85 -28.66 2.45
N PHE A 568 12.85 -29.65 1.56
CA PHE A 568 12.14 -30.90 1.69
C PHE A 568 13.09 -32.03 2.14
N GLN A 569 12.76 -32.71 3.24
CA GLN A 569 13.56 -33.83 3.75
C GLN A 569 13.17 -35.11 3.01
N LEU A 570 14.15 -35.86 2.52
CA LEU A 570 13.89 -37.06 1.74
C LEU A 570 13.61 -38.26 2.64
N SER A 571 12.50 -38.95 2.38
CA SER A 571 12.22 -40.27 2.94
C SER A 571 13.22 -41.33 2.44
N GLU A 572 13.30 -42.47 3.13
CA GLU A 572 14.13 -43.62 2.70
C GLU A 572 13.74 -44.11 1.30
N SER A 573 12.45 -44.04 0.95
CA SER A 573 11.95 -44.35 -0.38
C SER A 573 12.52 -43.40 -1.44
N LEU A 574 12.51 -42.10 -1.17
CA LEU A 574 13.02 -41.08 -2.10
C LEU A 574 14.54 -41.04 -2.17
N LYS A 575 15.27 -41.39 -1.10
CA LYS A 575 16.74 -41.53 -1.11
C LYS A 575 17.22 -42.55 -2.14
N LYS A 576 16.41 -43.53 -2.54
CA LYS A 576 16.77 -44.46 -3.64
C LYS A 576 16.87 -43.76 -5.00
N ILE A 577 16.08 -42.70 -5.21
CA ILE A 577 16.12 -41.86 -6.42
C ILE A 577 17.21 -40.77 -6.28
N PHE A 578 17.44 -40.30 -5.06
CA PHE A 578 18.36 -39.20 -4.74
C PHE A 578 19.43 -39.63 -3.69
N PRO A 579 20.31 -40.60 -4.00
CA PRO A 579 21.14 -41.29 -3.00
C PRO A 579 22.18 -40.42 -2.30
N SER A 580 22.54 -39.28 -2.87
CA SER A 580 23.55 -38.36 -2.30
C SER A 580 22.95 -37.22 -1.47
N GLN A 581 21.62 -37.13 -1.38
CA GLN A 581 20.94 -35.99 -0.76
C GLN A 581 20.17 -36.44 0.49
N LYS A 582 20.29 -35.66 1.57
CA LYS A 582 19.43 -35.80 2.76
C LYS A 582 18.14 -35.00 2.59
N SER A 583 18.25 -33.87 1.91
CA SER A 583 17.18 -32.93 1.63
C SER A 583 17.38 -32.26 0.29
N VAL A 584 16.31 -31.67 -0.23
CA VAL A 584 16.29 -30.88 -1.47
C VAL A 584 15.79 -29.50 -1.12
N GLN A 585 16.54 -28.46 -1.51
CA GLN A 585 16.11 -27.07 -1.37
C GLN A 585 15.63 -26.56 -2.72
N PHE A 586 14.42 -25.99 -2.75
CA PHE A 586 13.86 -25.34 -3.93
C PHE A 586 14.13 -23.84 -3.89
N LYS A 587 14.93 -23.35 -4.83
CA LYS A 587 15.15 -21.91 -5.04
C LYS A 587 14.21 -21.36 -6.10
N THR A 588 13.86 -22.18 -7.08
CA THR A 588 12.95 -21.81 -8.15
C THR A 588 11.72 -22.70 -8.16
N HIS A 589 10.63 -22.19 -8.72
CA HIS A 589 9.41 -22.96 -8.91
C HIS A 589 9.65 -24.13 -9.90
N LYS A 590 10.42 -23.90 -10.96
CA LYS A 590 10.87 -24.93 -11.89
C LYS A 590 11.54 -26.13 -11.20
N GLU A 591 12.45 -25.88 -10.24
CA GLU A 591 13.11 -26.96 -9.49
C GLU A 591 12.13 -27.83 -8.69
N LEU A 592 11.07 -27.22 -8.14
CA LEU A 592 10.01 -27.93 -7.42
C LEU A 592 9.22 -28.84 -8.37
N ASP A 593 8.85 -28.31 -9.54
CA ASP A 593 8.10 -29.05 -10.57
C ASP A 593 8.92 -30.24 -11.11
N GLU A 594 10.19 -30.00 -11.45
CA GLU A 594 11.11 -31.04 -11.92
C GLU A 594 11.30 -32.15 -10.88
N PHE A 595 11.41 -31.78 -9.60
CA PHE A 595 11.49 -32.74 -8.51
C PHE A 595 10.24 -33.62 -8.42
N TYR A 596 9.04 -33.01 -8.42
CA TYR A 596 7.79 -33.76 -8.35
C TYR A 596 7.63 -34.71 -9.54
N MET A 597 7.87 -34.23 -10.76
CA MET A 597 7.77 -35.03 -11.98
C MET A 597 8.75 -36.20 -11.98
N LYS A 598 9.99 -35.99 -11.52
CA LYS A 598 10.99 -37.08 -11.40
C LYS A 598 10.56 -38.14 -10.38
N VAL A 599 9.96 -37.75 -9.26
CA VAL A 599 9.40 -38.69 -8.28
C VAL A 599 8.25 -39.48 -8.89
N GLN A 600 7.34 -38.82 -9.59
CA GLN A 600 6.20 -39.46 -10.25
C GLN A 600 6.64 -40.43 -11.37
N GLU A 601 7.68 -40.09 -12.13
CA GLU A 601 8.25 -40.95 -13.17
C GLU A 601 8.90 -42.21 -12.57
N LYS A 602 9.75 -42.05 -11.55
CA LYS A 602 10.52 -43.17 -10.97
C LYS A 602 9.73 -44.00 -9.97
N LEU A 603 8.75 -43.41 -9.29
CA LEU A 603 7.87 -44.07 -8.32
C LEU A 603 6.41 -43.63 -8.54
N PRO A 604 5.71 -44.12 -9.58
CA PRO A 604 4.37 -43.65 -9.96
C PRO A 604 3.29 -43.78 -8.88
N LYS A 605 3.49 -44.66 -7.89
CA LYS A 605 2.56 -44.88 -6.78
C LYS A 605 2.97 -44.16 -5.49
N TYR A 606 4.07 -43.39 -5.49
CA TYR A 606 4.59 -42.76 -4.28
C TYR A 606 3.55 -41.87 -3.61
N PHE A 607 3.02 -40.88 -4.35
CA PHE A 607 2.03 -39.94 -3.85
C PHE A 607 0.65 -40.55 -3.52
N LEU A 608 0.43 -41.84 -3.84
CA LEU A 608 -0.75 -42.60 -3.42
C LEU A 608 -0.55 -43.30 -2.06
N SER A 609 0.67 -43.39 -1.57
CA SER A 609 0.98 -43.91 -0.24
C SER A 609 0.71 -42.87 0.85
N ALA A 610 0.48 -43.29 2.09
CA ALA A 610 0.27 -42.36 3.20
C ALA A 610 1.46 -41.40 3.42
N GLU A 611 2.69 -41.90 3.27
CA GLU A 611 3.91 -41.09 3.31
C GLU A 611 3.93 -40.05 2.17
N GLY A 612 3.74 -40.52 0.93
CA GLY A 612 3.74 -39.65 -0.23
C GLY A 612 2.60 -38.62 -0.24
N MET A 613 1.42 -38.94 0.29
CA MET A 613 0.33 -37.96 0.45
C MET A 613 0.72 -36.83 1.40
N SER A 614 1.40 -37.15 2.49
CA SER A 614 1.91 -36.13 3.42
C SER A 614 3.00 -35.26 2.79
N ASP A 615 3.86 -35.86 1.97
CA ASP A 615 4.92 -35.15 1.27
C ASP A 615 4.36 -34.23 0.19
N GLU A 616 3.39 -34.73 -0.58
CA GLU A 616 2.69 -33.97 -1.60
C GLU A 616 2.03 -32.72 -1.00
N LEU A 617 1.47 -32.82 0.21
CA LEU A 617 0.87 -31.67 0.89
C LEU A 617 1.89 -30.55 1.15
N LEU A 618 3.12 -30.89 1.56
CA LEU A 618 4.18 -29.91 1.76
C LEU A 618 4.66 -29.32 0.43
N LEU A 619 4.83 -30.15 -0.61
CA LEU A 619 5.23 -29.68 -1.94
C LEU A 619 4.19 -28.74 -2.55
N LYS A 620 2.89 -29.07 -2.43
CA LYS A 620 1.77 -28.18 -2.79
C LYS A 620 1.84 -26.86 -2.02
N ALA A 621 2.24 -26.88 -0.75
CA ALA A 621 2.36 -25.66 0.03
C ALA A 621 3.53 -24.76 -0.42
N PHE A 622 4.61 -25.34 -0.96
CA PHE A 622 5.70 -24.60 -1.60
C PHE A 622 5.30 -24.03 -2.96
N ASP A 623 4.62 -24.82 -3.80
CA ASP A 623 4.08 -24.38 -5.09
C ASP A 623 3.22 -23.11 -4.93
N ARG A 624 2.27 -23.13 -4.00
CA ARG A 624 1.39 -21.98 -3.72
C ARG A 624 2.15 -20.76 -3.22
N ALA A 625 3.24 -20.97 -2.47
CA ALA A 625 4.09 -19.89 -2.04
C ALA A 625 4.84 -19.25 -3.24
N PHE A 626 5.29 -20.04 -4.23
CA PHE A 626 5.81 -19.49 -5.48
C PHE A 626 4.75 -18.70 -6.26
N TRP A 627 3.53 -19.20 -6.36
CA TRP A 627 2.43 -18.44 -6.95
C TRP A 627 2.18 -17.12 -6.22
N LEU A 628 2.14 -17.13 -4.88
CA LEU A 628 2.01 -15.93 -4.05
C LEU A 628 3.09 -14.88 -4.34
N ARG A 629 4.35 -15.32 -4.50
CA ARG A 629 5.46 -14.45 -4.88
C ARG A 629 5.29 -13.90 -6.29
N LEU A 630 4.88 -14.74 -7.24
CA LEU A 630 4.66 -14.35 -8.62
C LEU A 630 3.52 -13.32 -8.77
N ALA A 631 2.48 -13.41 -7.94
CA ALA A 631 1.36 -12.47 -7.94
C ALA A 631 1.70 -11.10 -7.33
N SER A 632 2.71 -11.03 -6.47
CA SER A 632 3.09 -9.83 -5.71
C SER A 632 4.31 -9.10 -6.28
N SER A 633 5.15 -9.77 -7.05
CA SER A 633 6.39 -9.22 -7.59
C SER A 633 6.27 -8.94 -9.08
N GLN A 634 7.07 -7.98 -9.57
CA GLN A 634 7.39 -7.91 -11.00
C GLN A 634 7.90 -9.30 -11.41
N ARG A 635 7.30 -9.89 -12.47
CA ARG A 635 7.44 -11.30 -12.85
C ARG A 635 8.90 -11.78 -12.88
N LYS A 636 9.41 -12.28 -11.75
CA LYS A 636 10.75 -12.83 -11.67
C LYS A 636 10.76 -14.24 -12.24
N GLU A 637 11.79 -14.54 -13.02
CA GLU A 637 11.94 -15.86 -13.65
C GLU A 637 11.99 -17.00 -12.62
N GLU A 638 12.59 -16.76 -11.45
CA GLU A 638 12.66 -17.73 -10.34
C GLU A 638 11.30 -18.21 -9.81
N TYR A 639 10.23 -17.44 -10.03
CA TYR A 639 8.87 -17.80 -9.56
C TYR A 639 8.00 -18.43 -10.65
N LEU A 640 8.50 -18.46 -11.90
CA LEU A 640 7.76 -19.06 -13.01
C LEU A 640 7.81 -20.59 -12.93
N PRO A 641 6.67 -21.27 -13.15
CA PRO A 641 6.63 -22.73 -13.18
C PRO A 641 7.44 -23.28 -14.35
N LEU A 642 7.69 -24.59 -14.31
CA LEU A 642 8.22 -25.31 -15.46
C LEU A 642 7.29 -25.14 -16.67
N LYS A 643 7.89 -24.92 -17.83
CA LYS A 643 7.19 -24.88 -19.12
C LYS A 643 7.60 -26.06 -19.99
N ASN A 644 6.68 -26.57 -20.79
CA ASN A 644 6.98 -27.59 -21.79
C ASN A 644 7.66 -26.99 -23.04
N GLU A 645 8.00 -27.81 -24.02
CA GLU A 645 8.64 -27.39 -25.29
C GLU A 645 7.81 -26.36 -26.09
N ARG A 646 6.49 -26.31 -25.85
CA ARG A 646 5.56 -25.35 -26.48
C ARG A 646 5.44 -24.04 -25.70
N GLY A 647 6.14 -23.91 -24.57
CA GLY A 647 6.04 -22.76 -23.68
C GLY A 647 4.79 -22.75 -22.79
N GLU A 648 4.01 -23.84 -22.78
CA GLU A 648 2.81 -23.99 -21.95
C GLU A 648 3.20 -24.38 -20.52
N ASN A 649 2.37 -24.01 -19.53
CA ASN A 649 2.60 -24.35 -18.13
C ASN A 649 2.54 -25.87 -17.92
N SER A 650 3.61 -26.46 -17.38
CA SER A 650 3.69 -27.88 -17.06
C SER A 650 3.82 -28.13 -15.55
N CYS A 651 3.39 -27.18 -14.72
CA CYS A 651 3.31 -27.34 -13.27
C CYS A 651 2.39 -28.53 -12.91
N PRO A 652 2.87 -29.54 -12.18
CA PRO A 652 2.08 -30.73 -11.83
C PRO A 652 0.94 -30.43 -10.86
N PHE A 653 1.01 -29.31 -10.14
CA PHE A 653 -0.03 -28.90 -9.18
C PHE A 653 -1.13 -28.04 -9.80
N ASN A 654 -0.91 -27.51 -11.01
CA ASN A 654 -1.90 -26.73 -11.74
C ASN A 654 -1.87 -27.07 -13.24
N PRO A 655 -2.36 -28.27 -13.63
CA PRO A 655 -2.21 -28.82 -14.99
C PRO A 655 -3.16 -28.20 -16.03
N LEU A 656 -3.94 -27.17 -15.68
CA LEU A 656 -4.98 -26.65 -16.56
C LEU A 656 -4.40 -25.66 -17.58
N GLU A 657 -4.85 -25.78 -18.84
CA GLU A 657 -4.67 -24.81 -19.94
C GLU A 657 -5.45 -23.50 -19.69
N LYS A 658 -5.28 -22.91 -18.51
CA LYS A 658 -5.95 -21.67 -18.13
C LYS A 658 -5.04 -20.48 -18.39
N SER A 659 -5.64 -19.31 -18.55
CA SER A 659 -4.87 -18.07 -18.62
C SER A 659 -3.99 -17.91 -17.37
N PHE A 660 -2.82 -17.27 -17.50
CA PHE A 660 -1.89 -17.11 -16.39
C PHE A 660 -2.51 -16.42 -15.17
N SER A 661 -3.46 -15.51 -15.36
CA SER A 661 -4.23 -14.90 -14.27
C SER A 661 -5.09 -15.92 -13.55
N GLU A 662 -5.82 -16.76 -14.29
CA GLU A 662 -6.63 -17.82 -13.69
C GLU A 662 -5.78 -18.85 -12.95
N ILE A 663 -4.57 -19.14 -13.41
CA ILE A 663 -3.64 -20.06 -12.74
C ILE A 663 -3.21 -19.48 -11.39
N ILE A 664 -2.79 -18.21 -11.35
CA ILE A 664 -2.46 -17.48 -10.12
C ILE A 664 -3.66 -17.48 -9.16
N ASP A 665 -4.82 -17.11 -9.69
CA ASP A 665 -6.05 -17.03 -8.90
C ASP A 665 -6.43 -18.43 -8.39
N ASN A 666 -6.26 -19.52 -9.16
CA ASN A 666 -6.51 -20.89 -8.71
C ASN A 666 -5.51 -21.42 -7.67
N SER A 667 -4.23 -21.08 -7.79
CA SER A 667 -3.21 -21.60 -6.88
C SER A 667 -3.21 -20.88 -5.53
N ILE A 668 -3.45 -19.57 -5.51
CA ILE A 668 -3.32 -18.74 -4.29
C ILE A 668 -4.66 -18.58 -3.60
N ILE A 669 -5.59 -17.98 -4.33
CA ILE A 669 -6.90 -17.55 -3.85
C ILE A 669 -7.88 -18.72 -3.99
N GLY A 670 -7.62 -19.58 -4.97
CA GLY A 670 -8.59 -20.51 -5.49
C GLY A 670 -9.59 -19.85 -6.41
N GLY A 671 -9.77 -20.31 -7.64
CA GLY A 671 -11.11 -20.32 -8.24
C GLY A 671 -12.02 -21.36 -7.57
N ASP A 672 -11.55 -21.94 -6.46
CA ASP A 672 -12.19 -22.91 -5.59
C ASP A 672 -12.63 -22.26 -4.27
N TYR A 673 -13.25 -21.09 -4.37
CA TYR A 673 -14.21 -20.67 -3.35
C TYR A 673 -15.54 -20.37 -4.03
N ASN A 674 -16.60 -20.55 -3.26
CA ASN A 674 -17.95 -20.16 -3.57
C ASN A 674 -18.56 -19.66 -2.26
N PHE A 675 -18.67 -18.34 -2.12
CA PHE A 675 -19.32 -17.70 -0.97
C PHE A 675 -20.85 -17.94 -0.94
N GLY A 676 -21.39 -18.59 -1.98
CA GLY A 676 -22.81 -18.86 -2.14
C GLY A 676 -23.60 -17.56 -2.25
N ASN A 677 -24.64 -17.44 -1.45
CA ASN A 677 -25.50 -16.26 -1.40
C ASN A 677 -25.05 -15.26 -0.32
N TYR A 678 -23.80 -15.36 0.19
CA TYR A 678 -23.30 -14.39 1.15
C TYR A 678 -23.19 -13.02 0.49
N VAL A 679 -23.85 -12.04 1.08
CA VAL A 679 -23.77 -10.62 0.71
C VAL A 679 -23.75 -9.83 2.01
N PRO A 680 -22.69 -9.04 2.29
CA PRO A 680 -22.71 -8.20 3.48
C PRO A 680 -23.79 -7.12 3.32
N THR A 681 -24.62 -6.96 4.35
CA THR A 681 -25.64 -5.91 4.38
C THR A 681 -24.96 -4.54 4.40
N ARG A 682 -25.42 -3.60 3.56
CA ARG A 682 -24.96 -2.22 3.65
C ARG A 682 -25.31 -1.65 5.03
N PRO A 683 -24.35 -1.08 5.77
CA PRO A 683 -24.64 -0.47 7.07
C PRO A 683 -25.72 0.60 6.92
N LYS A 684 -26.78 0.49 7.72
CA LYS A 684 -27.83 1.52 7.76
C LYS A 684 -27.25 2.79 8.37
N GLN A 685 -27.68 3.96 7.91
CA GLN A 685 -27.40 5.19 8.64
C GLN A 685 -28.16 5.11 9.96
N ARG A 686 -27.44 5.14 11.09
CA ARG A 686 -28.06 5.10 12.43
C ARG A 686 -28.74 6.42 12.82
N ASN A 687 -28.68 7.43 11.93
CA ASN A 687 -29.23 8.77 12.11
C ASN A 687 -30.75 8.87 11.88
N GLU A 688 -31.36 7.83 11.29
CA GLU A 688 -32.81 7.73 11.27
C GLU A 688 -33.24 7.23 12.64
N THR A 689 -33.80 8.13 13.46
CA THR A 689 -34.63 7.76 14.61
C THR A 689 -35.41 6.53 14.19
N GLN A 690 -35.12 5.39 14.80
CA GLN A 690 -36.04 4.28 14.79
C GLN A 690 -37.32 4.90 15.33
N GLU A 691 -38.28 5.19 14.44
CA GLU A 691 -39.67 5.31 14.86
C GLU A 691 -39.86 4.06 15.70
N THR A 692 -39.97 4.27 17.01
CA THR A 692 -40.28 3.21 17.95
C THR A 692 -41.46 2.50 17.33
N GLU A 693 -41.28 1.25 16.86
CA GLU A 693 -42.41 0.39 16.55
C GLU A 693 -43.20 0.37 17.85
N GLU A 694 -44.26 1.17 17.90
CA GLU A 694 -45.19 1.19 19.01
C GLU A 694 -45.67 -0.24 19.11
N TYR A 695 -45.18 -0.92 20.15
CA TYR A 695 -45.62 -2.24 20.52
C TYR A 695 -47.08 -2.09 20.94
N TYR A 696 -48.02 -2.20 19.98
CA TYR A 696 -49.43 -2.33 20.29
C TYR A 696 -49.58 -3.65 21.04
N PRO A 697 -49.92 -3.65 22.34
CA PRO A 697 -50.25 -4.90 23.01
C PRO A 697 -51.43 -5.52 22.27
N ALA A 698 -51.31 -6.79 21.92
CA ALA A 698 -52.41 -7.56 21.38
C ALA A 698 -53.62 -7.42 22.31
N ILE A 699 -54.66 -6.72 21.84
CA ILE A 699 -55.98 -6.77 22.44
C ILE A 699 -56.58 -8.09 21.96
N ASP A 700 -56.70 -9.05 22.89
CA ASP A 700 -57.48 -10.26 22.69
C ASP A 700 -58.92 -9.88 22.31
N LEU A 701 -59.39 -10.38 21.17
CA LEU A 701 -60.80 -10.41 20.75
C LEU A 701 -61.24 -11.86 20.55
#